data_AF-A0ABD1ZMJ3-F1
#
_entry.id   AF-A0ABD1ZMJ3-F1
#
_cell.length_a   1.000
_cell.length_b   1.000
_cell.length_c   1.000
_cell.angle_alpha   90.00
_cell.angle_beta   90.00
_cell.angle_gamma   90.00
#
_symmetry.space_group_name_H-M   'P 1'
#
loop_
_entity.id
_entity.type
_entity.pdbx_description
1 polymer ?
#
loop_
_entity_poly.entity_id
_entity_poly.type
_entity_poly.pdbx_seq_one_letter_code
_entity_poly.pdbx_strand_id
1 'polypeptide(L)'
;MTVSRLNFGGNASEPPLRYPSDMHDRLWYPAGPDDTTQPNTFKPVVRTKDRDVGGNENWDYPAEVELTAWEGRNAKVNITFTFNVSASRALRPIPTFYLSLKFLDVNSQAGRYESVYLDDEGSEVAWGEEVHLQYPLGSTWWNYNQIFDGGSPIFIVTPNTSVTPPTSAMISGCEVLGEFEAETQRTLQADVITIKNFTDSLGEYVDIFVDTAGDPCLPAPWNWIVCSIESPPRITQINITSIGASGTVPSEFGTLDRLTALDISNNSFRGELPQSLASIRTLRELNCANNKLFGVLPEFKENTSLLNLEILSLRNNTFTGNLSSLFSALGPKSAISKIYLGYNNFTGTLPKEIGALKNLQVLDLSWNNLTLTKGENVIDKLINSSTHLKTLNLQGNHFMGAVPAEIWTSGSLETVDLSDNQFETLNLTAWCSIVEKGGKEGLSAFKQKVNLRNNSIKNVLFPCQDVINKLRSPKDTDSWIQLNSASAGFILLRNNDYCKDIGSNPNRARRYICRATPYENFWNFNKSENKKVIIIASVICGVFVLLTACILLVVVRRMWKRMKDLRKIQEALAREDVRPPFFKYDELKSASGDFSEENKLGQGAFGAVYKAVLPDKSIVAVKLLEPTDQNITDFLNEMVLITGIKHKHLIQLKGCCVRDRKRLLVYEYAENKNLADALWGLERTYGLNWDQRFKICLGVAKGLCYLHEELQPKIIHRDIKAQNILLDKNWEPKIADFGLALPMQEQSTSGSTQVATRIGGTLGYFSPEYATSGKVTEKLDVYSFGILVLEILAGRKCIDLSLTYAPEQIYLKDWAFHKYTEGKILDIVEKGVMATGSTDQILGVVKTALSCLQENHEKRPCMSQVVNMLVGQSPDDVALDIIGQLKDQERMYQGLFDASFKGNKGTQDLRHGLLQSTDLNHTSSNDAQSIMQMSVTKPR
;
A
#
# COMPACT_ATOMS: atom_id res chain seq x y z
N MET A 1 1.19 -17.89 -24.27
CA MET A 1 1.63 -17.84 -22.85
C MET A 1 0.73 -18.76 -22.03
N THR A 2 1.21 -19.42 -20.98
CA THR A 2 0.38 -20.36 -20.19
C THR A 2 -0.53 -19.62 -19.23
N VAL A 3 -1.80 -19.99 -19.24
CA VAL A 3 -2.88 -19.43 -18.42
C VAL A 3 -3.15 -20.33 -17.21
N SER A 4 -3.17 -21.66 -17.39
CA SER A 4 -3.33 -22.61 -16.28
C SER A 4 -2.78 -24.01 -16.59
N ARG A 5 -2.44 -24.77 -15.54
CA ARG A 5 -1.99 -26.18 -15.61
C ARG A 5 -2.57 -27.01 -14.47
N LEU A 6 -3.27 -28.08 -14.79
CA LEU A 6 -4.00 -28.88 -13.83
C LEU A 6 -3.53 -30.35 -13.86
N ASN A 7 -3.26 -30.92 -12.68
CA ASN A 7 -3.00 -32.34 -12.48
C ASN A 7 -4.24 -33.02 -11.88
N PHE A 8 -4.91 -33.86 -12.67
CA PHE A 8 -6.09 -34.62 -12.27
C PHE A 8 -5.78 -35.94 -11.56
N GLY A 9 -4.56 -36.11 -11.06
CA GLY A 9 -4.17 -37.22 -10.21
C GLY A 9 -4.06 -36.90 -8.72
N GLY A 10 -4.09 -35.61 -8.35
CA GLY A 10 -3.89 -35.12 -6.97
C GLY A 10 -5.20 -34.79 -6.25
N ASN A 11 -5.10 -34.43 -4.97
CA ASN A 11 -6.24 -33.90 -4.21
C ASN A 11 -6.32 -32.38 -4.42
N ALA A 12 -7.50 -31.86 -4.82
CA ALA A 12 -7.71 -30.41 -5.05
C ALA A 12 -7.39 -29.51 -3.83
N SER A 13 -7.28 -30.10 -2.63
CA SER A 13 -6.88 -29.41 -1.40
C SER A 13 -5.37 -29.34 -1.18
N GLU A 14 -4.58 -30.06 -1.99
CA GLU A 14 -3.13 -30.07 -1.91
C GLU A 14 -2.55 -28.79 -2.53
N PRO A 15 -1.43 -28.29 -1.99
CA PRO A 15 -0.73 -27.19 -2.61
C PRO A 15 -0.26 -27.57 -4.02
N PRO A 16 -0.07 -26.60 -4.92
CA PRO A 16 0.53 -26.85 -6.23
C PRO A 16 1.85 -27.61 -6.12
N LEU A 17 2.05 -28.62 -6.98
CA LEU A 17 3.21 -29.52 -6.95
C LEU A 17 4.11 -29.29 -8.17
N ARG A 18 5.41 -29.45 -7.96
CA ARG A 18 6.42 -29.55 -9.02
C ARG A 18 6.78 -31.03 -9.19
N TYR A 19 6.71 -31.53 -10.41
CA TYR A 19 7.16 -32.88 -10.72
C TYR A 19 8.62 -32.85 -11.17
N PRO A 20 9.53 -33.62 -10.55
CA PRO A 20 10.93 -33.66 -10.97
C PRO A 20 11.12 -34.11 -12.43
N SER A 21 10.14 -34.80 -13.00
CA SER A 21 10.12 -35.25 -14.39
C SER A 21 9.61 -34.18 -15.37
N ASP A 22 9.10 -33.03 -14.89
CA ASP A 22 8.69 -31.92 -15.75
C ASP A 22 9.92 -31.18 -16.28
N MET A 23 10.21 -31.34 -17.58
CA MET A 23 11.40 -30.73 -18.20
C MET A 23 11.42 -29.19 -18.21
N HIS A 24 10.28 -28.53 -17.98
CA HIS A 24 10.19 -27.07 -17.89
C HIS A 24 9.99 -26.58 -16.45
N ASP A 25 10.10 -27.48 -15.46
CA ASP A 25 9.93 -27.22 -14.02
C ASP A 25 8.73 -26.29 -13.74
N ARG A 26 7.54 -26.75 -14.16
CA ARG A 26 6.31 -25.97 -14.09
C ARG A 26 5.51 -26.36 -12.85
N LEU A 27 4.75 -25.40 -12.32
CA LEU A 27 3.82 -25.63 -11.23
C LEU A 27 2.55 -26.27 -11.76
N TRP A 28 2.18 -27.44 -11.23
CA TRP A 28 0.94 -28.14 -11.55
C TRP A 28 -0.01 -28.00 -10.38
N TYR A 29 -1.18 -27.45 -10.64
CA TYR A 29 -2.21 -27.29 -9.62
C TYR A 29 -2.97 -28.62 -9.52
N PRO A 30 -3.02 -29.27 -8.35
CA PRO A 30 -3.90 -30.41 -8.14
C PRO A 30 -5.32 -30.00 -8.51
N ALA A 31 -5.88 -30.72 -9.46
CA ALA A 31 -7.28 -30.63 -9.81
C ALA A 31 -7.91 -31.97 -9.48
N GLY A 32 -9.08 -31.91 -8.89
CA GLY A 32 -9.84 -33.10 -8.58
C GLY A 32 -11.31 -32.72 -8.56
N PRO A 33 -12.21 -33.68 -8.74
CA PRO A 33 -13.61 -33.48 -8.44
C PRO A 33 -13.72 -33.01 -6.99
N ASP A 34 -14.42 -31.91 -6.78
CA ASP A 34 -14.59 -31.26 -5.49
C ASP A 34 -15.29 -32.25 -4.53
N ASP A 35 -14.52 -32.83 -3.59
CA ASP A 35 -14.94 -33.89 -2.65
C ASP A 35 -16.14 -33.45 -1.78
N THR A 36 -16.45 -32.15 -1.79
CA THR A 36 -17.50 -31.50 -1.03
C THR A 36 -18.88 -31.53 -1.70
N THR A 37 -18.96 -31.66 -3.03
CA THR A 37 -20.25 -31.52 -3.74
C THR A 37 -20.91 -32.85 -4.06
N GLN A 38 -20.15 -33.93 -4.31
CA GLN A 38 -20.67 -35.30 -4.39
C GLN A 38 -19.59 -36.36 -4.06
N PRO A 39 -19.43 -36.78 -2.79
CA PRO A 39 -18.31 -37.63 -2.32
C PRO A 39 -18.26 -39.07 -2.91
N ASN A 40 -19.14 -39.42 -3.85
CA ASN A 40 -19.27 -40.77 -4.42
C ASN A 40 -19.29 -40.83 -5.96
N THR A 41 -19.03 -39.72 -6.66
CA THR A 41 -19.27 -39.65 -8.11
C THR A 41 -18.03 -40.00 -8.94
N PHE A 42 -16.85 -39.82 -8.36
CA PHE A 42 -15.57 -40.16 -8.97
C PHE A 42 -14.76 -41.11 -8.07
N LYS A 43 -13.76 -41.77 -8.65
CA LYS A 43 -12.76 -42.56 -7.93
C LYS A 43 -11.38 -42.30 -8.55
N PRO A 44 -10.31 -42.24 -7.74
CA PRO A 44 -8.97 -42.12 -8.25
C PRO A 44 -8.57 -43.43 -8.94
N VAL A 45 -7.86 -43.32 -10.06
CA VAL A 45 -7.29 -44.44 -10.79
C VAL A 45 -5.80 -44.23 -10.91
N VAL A 46 -5.06 -45.26 -10.50
CA VAL A 46 -3.61 -45.31 -10.59
C VAL A 46 -3.25 -46.47 -11.49
N ARG A 47 -2.52 -46.20 -12.57
CA ARG A 47 -2.07 -47.25 -13.48
C ARG A 47 -0.82 -47.92 -12.91
N THR A 48 -0.98 -49.13 -12.37
CA THR A 48 0.14 -49.91 -11.82
C THR A 48 0.96 -50.56 -12.95
N LYS A 49 2.01 -49.85 -13.37
CA LYS A 49 3.33 -50.32 -13.88
C LYS A 49 3.49 -51.51 -14.85
N ASP A 50 2.45 -52.07 -15.44
CA ASP A 50 2.64 -53.01 -16.56
C ASP A 50 2.25 -52.39 -17.91
N ARG A 51 3.31 -52.18 -18.71
CA ARG A 51 3.38 -51.91 -20.16
C ARG A 51 3.32 -50.45 -20.63
N ASP A 52 4.47 -50.05 -21.20
CA ASP A 52 4.76 -48.97 -22.15
C ASP A 52 3.68 -47.89 -22.33
N VAL A 53 3.93 -46.73 -21.71
CA VAL A 53 3.32 -45.48 -22.15
C VAL A 53 4.02 -45.13 -23.44
N GLY A 54 3.48 -45.60 -24.57
CA GLY A 54 4.05 -45.35 -25.91
C GLY A 54 4.23 -43.86 -26.12
N GLY A 55 5.45 -43.39 -25.89
CA GLY A 55 5.85 -41.99 -25.97
C GLY A 55 5.73 -41.55 -27.42
N ASN A 56 4.71 -40.73 -27.70
CA ASN A 56 4.76 -39.87 -28.85
C ASN A 56 5.47 -38.59 -28.39
N GLU A 57 6.64 -38.30 -28.95
CA GLU A 57 7.64 -37.30 -28.54
C GLU A 57 7.17 -35.83 -28.58
N ASN A 58 5.86 -35.57 -28.66
CA ASN A 58 5.30 -34.23 -28.90
C ASN A 58 4.59 -33.60 -27.69
N TRP A 59 4.50 -34.28 -26.54
CA TRP A 59 3.75 -33.76 -25.38
C TRP A 59 4.50 -33.95 -24.06
N ASP A 60 4.99 -32.85 -23.48
CA ASP A 60 5.82 -32.81 -22.27
C ASP A 60 4.97 -32.82 -20.97
N TYR A 61 4.16 -33.85 -20.71
CA TYR A 61 3.49 -34.00 -19.41
C TYR A 61 4.36 -34.82 -18.43
N PRO A 62 4.40 -34.50 -17.13
CA PRO A 62 5.16 -35.29 -16.16
C PRO A 62 4.60 -36.72 -16.05
N ALA A 63 5.47 -37.72 -15.99
CA ALA A 63 5.05 -39.13 -15.96
C ALA A 63 4.12 -39.46 -14.79
N GLU A 64 4.29 -38.79 -13.65
CA GLU A 64 3.45 -38.94 -12.46
C GLU A 64 2.01 -38.45 -12.70
N VAL A 65 1.86 -37.33 -13.42
CA VAL A 65 0.56 -36.81 -13.87
C VAL A 65 -0.05 -37.81 -14.85
N GLU A 66 0.72 -38.33 -15.79
CA GLU A 66 0.22 -39.27 -16.79
C GLU A 66 -0.24 -40.62 -16.23
N LEU A 67 0.22 -41.03 -15.03
CA LEU A 67 -0.10 -42.32 -14.42
C LEU A 67 -1.31 -42.28 -13.48
N THR A 68 -1.84 -41.09 -13.21
CA THR A 68 -2.91 -40.85 -12.25
C THR A 68 -4.04 -40.05 -12.89
N ALA A 69 -5.29 -40.44 -12.61
CA ALA A 69 -6.47 -39.77 -13.16
C ALA A 69 -7.67 -39.96 -12.23
N TRP A 70 -8.72 -39.17 -12.44
CA TRP A 70 -10.05 -39.41 -11.87
C TRP A 70 -10.95 -40.12 -12.89
N GLU A 71 -11.63 -41.20 -12.47
CA GLU A 71 -12.62 -41.92 -13.26
C GLU A 71 -14.02 -41.73 -12.67
N GLY A 72 -15.00 -41.38 -13.50
CA GLY A 72 -16.40 -41.34 -13.11
C GLY A 72 -16.91 -42.73 -12.71
N ARG A 73 -17.63 -42.86 -11.59
CA ARG A 73 -18.18 -44.16 -11.16
C ARG A 73 -19.32 -44.65 -12.05
N ASN A 74 -19.95 -43.75 -12.80
CA ASN A 74 -20.98 -44.03 -13.80
C ASN A 74 -20.58 -43.41 -15.14
N ALA A 75 -20.92 -44.06 -16.25
CA ALA A 75 -20.55 -43.62 -17.59
C ALA A 75 -21.24 -42.32 -18.08
N LYS A 76 -22.14 -41.72 -17.28
CA LYS A 76 -22.88 -40.50 -17.60
C LYS A 76 -22.35 -39.24 -16.91
N VAL A 77 -21.20 -39.33 -16.25
CA VAL A 77 -20.69 -38.24 -15.40
C VAL A 77 -19.76 -37.34 -16.21
N ASN A 78 -20.10 -36.05 -16.29
CA ASN A 78 -19.26 -35.03 -16.93
C ASN A 78 -18.07 -34.68 -16.04
N ILE A 79 -16.90 -34.44 -16.65
CA ILE A 79 -15.76 -33.87 -15.95
C ILE A 79 -15.79 -32.36 -16.16
N THR A 80 -15.82 -31.61 -15.06
CA THR A 80 -15.83 -30.15 -15.09
C THR A 80 -14.63 -29.60 -14.32
N PHE A 81 -13.95 -28.61 -14.88
CA PHE A 81 -12.87 -27.92 -14.19
C PHE A 81 -12.79 -26.47 -14.63
N THR A 82 -12.33 -25.61 -13.74
CA THR A 82 -12.21 -24.17 -13.98
C THR A 82 -10.76 -23.76 -14.02
N PHE A 83 -10.45 -22.70 -14.75
CA PHE A 83 -9.16 -22.05 -14.67
C PHE A 83 -9.35 -20.53 -14.57
N ASN A 84 -8.52 -19.87 -13.77
CA ASN A 84 -8.67 -18.45 -13.52
C ASN A 84 -7.95 -17.62 -14.59
N VAL A 85 -8.72 -17.00 -15.48
CA VAL A 85 -8.19 -16.10 -16.53
C VAL A 85 -7.73 -14.78 -15.90
N SER A 86 -8.46 -14.26 -14.91
CA SER A 86 -8.15 -12.97 -14.26
C SER A 86 -6.85 -12.99 -13.41
N ALA A 87 -6.46 -14.15 -12.87
CA ALA A 87 -5.18 -14.35 -12.18
C ALA A 87 -3.98 -14.23 -13.12
N SER A 88 -4.17 -14.44 -14.43
CA SER A 88 -3.13 -14.23 -15.46
C SER A 88 -2.93 -12.75 -15.86
N ARG A 89 -3.52 -11.82 -15.08
CA ARG A 89 -3.50 -10.33 -15.11
C ARG A 89 -3.55 -9.64 -16.49
N ALA A 90 -4.01 -10.30 -17.55
CA ALA A 90 -4.03 -9.73 -18.89
C ALA A 90 -4.79 -8.39 -18.93
N LEU A 91 -4.08 -7.29 -19.21
CA LEU A 91 -4.63 -5.92 -19.29
C LEU A 91 -5.51 -5.68 -20.54
N ARG A 92 -5.84 -6.73 -21.30
CA ARG A 92 -6.83 -6.76 -22.37
C ARG A 92 -7.54 -8.12 -22.37
N PRO A 93 -8.79 -8.21 -22.86
CA PRO A 93 -9.38 -9.52 -23.17
C PRO A 93 -8.46 -10.29 -24.12
N ILE A 94 -8.14 -11.53 -23.77
CA ILE A 94 -7.30 -12.42 -24.59
C ILE A 94 -8.22 -13.03 -25.66
N PRO A 95 -8.03 -12.73 -26.95
CA PRO A 95 -8.97 -13.14 -28.00
C PRO A 95 -8.83 -14.61 -28.41
N THR A 96 -7.69 -15.25 -28.05
CA THR A 96 -7.36 -16.61 -28.48
C THR A 96 -6.80 -17.44 -27.33
N PHE A 97 -7.34 -18.65 -27.12
CA PHE A 97 -6.79 -19.65 -26.19
C PHE A 97 -6.62 -21.02 -26.84
N TYR A 98 -5.70 -21.79 -26.26
CA TYR A 98 -5.37 -23.16 -26.61
C TYR A 98 -5.64 -24.04 -25.39
N LEU A 99 -6.43 -25.10 -25.55
CA LEU A 99 -6.64 -26.12 -24.52
C LEU A 99 -5.96 -27.41 -24.96
N SER A 100 -5.13 -27.99 -24.10
CA SER A 100 -4.56 -29.32 -24.27
C SER A 100 -5.02 -30.23 -23.13
N LEU A 101 -5.64 -31.37 -23.44
CA LEU A 101 -6.05 -32.38 -22.46
C LEU A 101 -5.30 -33.70 -22.66
N LYS A 102 -4.92 -34.29 -21.53
CA LYS A 102 -4.26 -35.58 -21.44
C LYS A 102 -5.13 -36.61 -20.73
N PHE A 103 -5.15 -37.83 -21.27
CA PHE A 103 -6.04 -38.90 -20.81
C PHE A 103 -5.24 -40.14 -20.42
N LEU A 104 -5.68 -40.86 -19.38
CA LEU A 104 -5.08 -42.11 -18.91
C LEU A 104 -5.72 -43.30 -19.65
N ASP A 105 -5.10 -43.80 -20.73
CA ASP A 105 -5.72 -44.87 -21.55
C ASP A 105 -5.30 -46.29 -21.15
N VAL A 106 -6.28 -47.17 -20.93
CA VAL A 106 -6.08 -48.62 -20.70
C VAL A 106 -6.64 -49.46 -21.85
N ASN A 107 -7.38 -48.90 -22.81
CA ASN A 107 -7.78 -49.58 -24.06
C ASN A 107 -8.33 -48.55 -25.07
N SER A 108 -7.62 -48.43 -26.19
CA SER A 108 -7.74 -47.45 -27.27
C SER A 108 -9.05 -47.51 -28.07
N GLN A 109 -10.20 -47.30 -27.43
CA GLN A 109 -11.47 -47.13 -28.13
C GLN A 109 -11.72 -45.66 -28.42
N ALA A 110 -11.63 -45.29 -29.70
CA ALA A 110 -11.94 -43.96 -30.20
C ALA A 110 -13.40 -43.58 -29.86
N GLY A 111 -13.64 -42.31 -29.52
CA GLY A 111 -15.00 -41.78 -29.30
C GLY A 111 -15.53 -41.88 -27.88
N ARG A 112 -14.68 -41.87 -26.83
CA ARG A 112 -15.13 -41.86 -25.42
C ARG A 112 -15.84 -40.58 -24.96
N TYR A 113 -15.80 -39.52 -25.75
CA TYR A 113 -16.41 -38.23 -25.39
C TYR A 113 -17.30 -37.74 -26.52
N GLU A 114 -18.46 -37.23 -26.14
CA GLU A 114 -19.48 -36.74 -27.07
C GLU A 114 -19.23 -35.27 -27.41
N SER A 115 -18.84 -34.47 -26.43
CA SER A 115 -18.54 -33.06 -26.61
C SER A 115 -17.53 -32.55 -25.58
N VAL A 116 -16.73 -31.57 -26.01
CA VAL A 116 -15.92 -30.71 -25.14
C VAL A 116 -16.36 -29.29 -25.42
N TYR A 117 -16.76 -28.57 -24.40
CA TYR A 117 -17.17 -27.18 -24.55
C TYR A 117 -16.76 -26.37 -23.34
N LEU A 118 -16.69 -25.07 -23.57
CA LEU A 118 -16.39 -24.10 -22.55
C LEU A 118 -17.67 -23.32 -22.24
N ASP A 119 -17.94 -23.20 -20.95
CA ASP A 119 -19.01 -22.39 -20.38
C ASP A 119 -18.36 -21.24 -19.61
N ASP A 120 -18.44 -20.04 -20.19
CA ASP A 120 -18.04 -18.80 -19.54
C ASP A 120 -19.29 -17.96 -19.28
N GLU A 121 -19.73 -17.95 -18.02
CA GLU A 121 -20.91 -17.20 -17.56
C GLU A 121 -22.17 -17.43 -18.41
N GLY A 122 -22.39 -18.66 -18.90
CA GLY A 122 -23.56 -19.05 -19.67
C GLY A 122 -23.45 -18.84 -21.18
N SER A 123 -22.33 -18.32 -21.68
CA SER A 123 -21.99 -18.41 -23.10
C SER A 123 -21.43 -19.82 -23.37
N GLU A 124 -22.30 -20.76 -23.70
CA GLU A 124 -21.88 -22.11 -24.11
C GLU A 124 -21.28 -22.07 -25.51
N VAL A 125 -19.98 -22.37 -25.59
CA VAL A 125 -19.27 -22.44 -26.86
C VAL A 125 -18.94 -23.89 -27.12
N ALA A 126 -19.87 -24.55 -27.79
CA ALA A 126 -19.69 -25.92 -28.20
C ALA A 126 -18.60 -26.01 -29.27
N TRP A 127 -17.50 -26.69 -28.97
CA TRP A 127 -16.49 -27.04 -29.97
C TRP A 127 -16.91 -28.30 -30.74
N GLY A 128 -18.05 -28.20 -31.46
CA GLY A 128 -18.48 -29.09 -32.54
C GLY A 128 -18.83 -30.55 -32.18
N GLU A 129 -19.71 -31.13 -33.00
CA GLU A 129 -20.40 -32.42 -32.81
C GLU A 129 -19.59 -33.70 -33.14
N GLU A 130 -18.28 -33.66 -33.39
CA GLU A 130 -17.49 -34.91 -33.54
C GLU A 130 -16.08 -34.79 -32.97
N VAL A 131 -15.88 -35.34 -31.77
CA VAL A 131 -14.57 -35.47 -31.11
C VAL A 131 -13.80 -36.65 -31.75
N HIS A 132 -13.11 -36.40 -32.87
CA HIS A 132 -12.13 -37.34 -33.39
C HIS A 132 -10.84 -37.23 -32.57
N LEU A 133 -10.61 -38.16 -31.63
CA LEU A 133 -9.35 -38.27 -30.90
C LEU A 133 -8.20 -38.37 -31.92
N GLN A 134 -7.45 -37.28 -32.11
CA GLN A 134 -6.36 -37.26 -33.09
C GLN A 134 -5.25 -38.26 -32.74
N TYR A 135 -5.11 -38.62 -31.45
CA TYR A 135 -4.16 -39.60 -30.97
C TYR A 135 -4.72 -40.37 -29.75
N PRO A 136 -4.33 -41.64 -29.54
CA PRO A 136 -4.86 -42.46 -28.45
C PRO A 136 -4.55 -41.97 -27.02
N LEU A 137 -3.78 -40.88 -26.85
CA LEU A 137 -3.29 -40.42 -25.55
C LEU A 137 -3.43 -38.91 -25.29
N GLY A 138 -4.06 -38.13 -26.16
CA GLY A 138 -4.23 -36.69 -25.95
C GLY A 138 -4.93 -35.95 -27.08
N SER A 139 -5.48 -34.78 -26.79
CA SER A 139 -6.16 -33.93 -27.78
C SER A 139 -5.96 -32.45 -27.45
N THR A 140 -5.90 -31.62 -28.49
CA THR A 140 -5.71 -30.16 -28.38
C THR A 140 -6.78 -29.44 -29.19
N TRP A 141 -7.30 -28.36 -28.63
CA TRP A 141 -8.33 -27.52 -29.22
C TRP A 141 -7.91 -26.06 -29.23
N TRP A 142 -8.45 -25.33 -30.19
CA TRP A 142 -8.15 -23.94 -30.44
C TRP A 142 -9.43 -23.11 -30.43
N ASN A 143 -9.38 -21.97 -29.76
CA ASN A 143 -10.42 -20.97 -29.82
C ASN A 143 -9.81 -19.67 -30.36
N TYR A 144 -10.17 -19.27 -31.58
CA TYR A 144 -9.51 -18.20 -32.32
C TYR A 144 -10.21 -16.84 -32.27
N ASN A 145 -11.42 -16.73 -31.68
CA ASN A 145 -12.26 -15.55 -31.88
C ASN A 145 -13.13 -15.19 -30.65
N GLN A 146 -12.74 -15.56 -29.43
CA GLN A 146 -13.57 -15.32 -28.24
C GLN A 146 -12.88 -14.54 -27.16
N ILE A 147 -13.62 -13.53 -26.73
CA ILE A 147 -13.35 -12.71 -25.57
C ILE A 147 -14.09 -13.36 -24.41
N PHE A 148 -13.38 -13.63 -23.32
CA PHE A 148 -13.93 -14.20 -22.09
C PHE A 148 -14.42 -13.03 -21.23
N ASP A 149 -15.69 -13.07 -20.87
CA ASP A 149 -16.33 -12.04 -20.06
C ASP A 149 -16.22 -12.39 -18.56
N GLY A 150 -16.06 -13.68 -18.23
CA GLY A 150 -15.88 -14.18 -16.87
C GLY A 150 -14.42 -14.37 -16.45
N GLY A 151 -14.18 -14.25 -15.14
CA GLY A 151 -12.84 -14.37 -14.56
C GLY A 151 -12.33 -15.81 -14.41
N SER A 152 -13.20 -16.83 -14.51
CA SER A 152 -12.86 -18.25 -14.33
C SER A 152 -13.76 -19.18 -15.15
N PRO A 153 -13.59 -19.25 -16.48
CA PRO A 153 -14.38 -20.11 -17.35
C PRO A 153 -14.32 -21.59 -16.94
N ILE A 154 -15.44 -22.30 -17.16
CA ILE A 154 -15.63 -23.70 -16.83
C ILE A 154 -15.47 -24.55 -18.09
N PHE A 155 -14.53 -25.47 -18.08
CA PHE A 155 -14.44 -26.52 -19.09
C PHE A 155 -15.31 -27.69 -18.70
N ILE A 156 -16.11 -28.17 -19.66
CA ILE A 156 -16.99 -29.32 -19.49
C ILE A 156 -16.65 -30.36 -20.55
N VAL A 157 -16.35 -31.58 -20.08
CA VAL A 157 -16.03 -32.74 -20.91
C VAL A 157 -17.10 -33.81 -20.70
N THR A 158 -17.88 -34.08 -21.76
CA THR A 158 -19.04 -34.99 -21.72
C THR A 158 -18.67 -36.37 -22.23
N PRO A 159 -18.86 -37.45 -21.46
CA PRO A 159 -18.58 -38.82 -21.91
C PRO A 159 -19.60 -39.29 -22.96
N ASN A 160 -19.13 -40.04 -23.95
CA ASN A 160 -19.97 -40.65 -24.97
C ASN A 160 -20.64 -41.92 -24.42
N THR A 161 -21.93 -41.82 -24.15
CA THR A 161 -22.73 -42.91 -23.59
C THR A 161 -23.23 -43.91 -24.62
N SER A 162 -23.01 -43.62 -25.91
CA SER A 162 -23.43 -44.46 -27.04
C SER A 162 -22.45 -45.60 -27.34
N VAL A 163 -21.25 -45.59 -26.74
CA VAL A 163 -20.26 -46.67 -26.87
C VAL A 163 -20.66 -47.85 -25.97
N THR A 164 -20.67 -49.08 -26.49
CA THR A 164 -21.00 -50.29 -25.72
C THR A 164 -19.80 -51.22 -25.54
N PRO A 165 -19.44 -51.62 -24.29
CA PRO A 165 -20.02 -51.16 -23.03
C PRO A 165 -19.65 -49.68 -22.74
N PRO A 166 -20.54 -48.92 -22.07
CA PRO A 166 -20.29 -47.52 -21.80
C PRO A 166 -19.08 -47.38 -20.87
N THR A 167 -18.12 -46.53 -21.28
CA THR A 167 -16.87 -46.31 -20.55
C THR A 167 -16.87 -44.93 -19.89
N SER A 168 -16.28 -44.83 -18.70
CA SER A 168 -16.17 -43.57 -17.98
C SER A 168 -15.05 -42.68 -18.54
N ALA A 169 -15.26 -41.38 -18.43
CA ALA A 169 -14.28 -40.33 -18.67
C ALA A 169 -13.08 -40.43 -17.70
N MET A 170 -11.86 -40.22 -18.20
CA MET A 170 -10.59 -40.27 -17.43
C MET A 170 -9.58 -39.23 -17.93
N ILE A 171 -9.46 -38.09 -17.24
CA ILE A 171 -8.47 -37.04 -17.53
C ILE A 171 -7.34 -37.14 -16.50
N SER A 172 -6.09 -37.05 -16.96
CA SER A 172 -4.89 -37.04 -16.13
C SER A 172 -4.28 -35.65 -16.01
N GLY A 173 -4.29 -34.85 -17.07
CA GLY A 173 -3.70 -33.51 -17.07
C GLY A 173 -4.36 -32.54 -18.05
N CYS A 174 -4.20 -31.24 -17.79
CA CYS A 174 -4.68 -30.16 -18.66
C CYS A 174 -3.69 -28.98 -18.68
N GLU A 175 -3.47 -28.40 -19.86
CA GLU A 175 -2.80 -27.11 -20.04
C GLU A 175 -3.69 -26.13 -20.82
N VAL A 176 -3.79 -24.89 -20.33
CA VAL A 176 -4.49 -23.79 -20.99
C VAL A 176 -3.49 -22.70 -21.35
N LEU A 177 -3.45 -22.24 -22.60
CA LEU A 177 -2.54 -21.22 -23.12
C LEU A 177 -3.33 -20.08 -23.79
N GLY A 178 -2.83 -18.84 -23.79
CA GLY A 178 -3.42 -17.68 -24.47
C GLY A 178 -2.45 -16.96 -25.43
N GLU A 179 -2.99 -16.30 -26.47
CA GLU A 179 -2.24 -15.53 -27.50
C GLU A 179 -2.19 -14.02 -27.15
N PHE A 180 -1.04 -13.37 -27.36
CA PHE A 180 -0.83 -11.94 -27.07
C PHE A 180 0.03 -11.27 -28.15
N GLU A 181 -0.22 -9.99 -28.46
CA GLU A 181 0.70 -9.15 -29.26
C GLU A 181 2.01 -8.98 -28.49
N ALA A 182 3.05 -9.72 -28.89
CA ALA A 182 4.18 -10.02 -28.03
C ALA A 182 5.21 -8.89 -27.84
N GLU A 183 5.22 -7.83 -28.65
CA GLU A 183 6.30 -6.84 -28.65
C GLU A 183 6.02 -5.50 -27.93
N THR A 184 4.77 -5.04 -27.86
CA THR A 184 4.45 -3.67 -27.36
C THR A 184 4.07 -3.59 -25.88
N GLN A 185 3.78 -4.71 -25.23
CA GLN A 185 3.37 -4.73 -23.82
C GLN A 185 4.45 -5.22 -22.85
N ARG A 186 5.47 -5.94 -23.30
CA ARG A 186 6.51 -6.48 -22.42
C ARG A 186 7.33 -5.37 -21.76
N THR A 187 7.70 -5.56 -20.50
CA THR A 187 8.75 -4.78 -19.86
C THR A 187 9.97 -4.79 -20.74
N LEU A 188 10.68 -3.66 -20.79
CA LEU A 188 11.91 -3.57 -21.55
C LEU A 188 12.84 -4.73 -21.17
N GLN A 189 13.27 -5.51 -22.17
CA GLN A 189 14.02 -6.75 -21.94
C GLN A 189 15.29 -6.55 -21.09
N ALA A 190 15.92 -5.39 -21.17
CA ALA A 190 17.07 -5.04 -20.33
C ALA A 190 16.70 -4.97 -18.83
N ASP A 191 15.55 -4.40 -18.49
CA ASP A 191 15.03 -4.34 -17.11
C ASP A 191 14.67 -5.76 -16.63
N VAL A 192 14.05 -6.58 -17.50
CA VAL A 192 13.72 -7.99 -17.22
C VAL A 192 14.97 -8.79 -16.85
N ILE A 193 16.01 -8.72 -17.69
CA ILE A 193 17.28 -9.45 -17.47
C ILE A 193 17.93 -8.99 -16.16
N THR A 194 17.95 -7.68 -15.91
CA THR A 194 18.54 -7.10 -14.70
C THR A 194 17.89 -7.64 -13.43
N ILE A 195 16.54 -7.66 -13.40
CA ILE A 195 15.80 -8.15 -12.24
C ILE A 195 15.94 -9.66 -12.08
N LYS A 196 15.87 -10.44 -13.16
CA LYS A 196 16.01 -11.89 -13.09
C LYS A 196 17.38 -12.31 -12.56
N ASN A 197 18.45 -11.73 -13.10
CA ASN A 197 19.80 -11.98 -12.60
C ASN A 197 19.96 -11.62 -11.12
N PHE A 198 19.33 -10.53 -10.69
CA PHE A 198 19.31 -10.16 -9.27
C PHE A 198 18.57 -11.19 -8.42
N THR A 199 17.35 -11.59 -8.79
CA THR A 199 16.59 -12.58 -8.02
C THR A 199 17.33 -13.91 -7.93
N ASP A 200 17.97 -14.34 -9.02
CA ASP A 200 18.76 -15.58 -9.06
C ASP A 200 19.96 -15.52 -8.09
N SER A 201 20.50 -14.32 -7.86
CA SER A 201 21.63 -14.11 -6.95
C SER A 201 21.27 -14.15 -5.45
N LEU A 202 19.97 -14.12 -5.09
CA LEU A 202 19.50 -14.03 -3.70
C LEU A 202 19.34 -15.38 -2.97
N GLY A 203 19.53 -16.52 -3.65
CA GLY A 203 19.62 -17.85 -3.01
C GLY A 203 18.34 -18.33 -2.29
N GLU A 204 18.46 -18.93 -1.10
CA GLU A 204 17.34 -19.53 -0.32
C GLU A 204 16.17 -18.57 0.01
N TYR A 205 16.31 -17.26 -0.24
CA TYR A 205 15.25 -16.26 -0.05
C TYR A 205 14.36 -16.06 -1.29
N VAL A 206 14.62 -16.81 -2.35
CA VAL A 206 13.89 -16.80 -3.62
C VAL A 206 12.39 -17.02 -3.37
N ASP A 207 11.96 -17.86 -2.43
CA ASP A 207 10.53 -18.11 -2.12
C ASP A 207 9.73 -16.87 -1.69
N ILE A 208 10.38 -15.82 -1.19
CA ILE A 208 9.74 -14.53 -0.84
C ILE A 208 9.49 -13.68 -2.10
N PHE A 209 10.27 -13.94 -3.16
CA PHE A 209 10.35 -13.17 -4.40
C PHE A 209 9.75 -13.87 -5.61
N VAL A 210 9.27 -15.11 -5.46
CA VAL A 210 8.86 -15.98 -6.56
C VAL A 210 7.36 -15.84 -6.89
N ASP A 211 7.10 -15.06 -7.93
CA ASP A 211 6.19 -15.47 -9.01
C ASP A 211 7.09 -15.79 -10.24
N THR A 212 7.82 -16.92 -10.18
CA THR A 212 8.94 -17.18 -11.11
C THR A 212 8.44 -17.70 -12.45
N ALA A 213 8.39 -16.77 -13.41
CA ALA A 213 8.86 -16.88 -14.80
C ALA A 213 8.16 -15.85 -15.71
N GLY A 214 7.45 -14.89 -15.12
CA GLY A 214 6.81 -13.79 -15.81
C GLY A 214 7.76 -12.63 -16.17
N ASP A 215 7.12 -11.57 -16.64
CA ASP A 215 7.69 -10.27 -16.93
C ASP A 215 7.55 -9.39 -15.65
N PRO A 216 8.56 -8.66 -15.16
CA PRO A 216 8.49 -8.04 -13.83
C PRO A 216 7.39 -6.97 -13.66
N CYS A 217 6.95 -6.35 -14.76
CA CYS A 217 5.86 -5.37 -14.74
C CYS A 217 4.54 -5.96 -15.23
N LEU A 218 4.55 -7.18 -15.79
CA LEU A 218 3.38 -7.79 -16.38
C LEU A 218 3.08 -9.18 -15.81
N PRO A 219 1.79 -9.52 -15.69
CA PRO A 219 0.68 -8.75 -16.22
C PRO A 219 0.15 -7.69 -15.21
N ALA A 220 0.75 -7.68 -14.01
CA ALA A 220 0.93 -6.50 -13.16
C ALA A 220 2.31 -6.60 -12.48
N PRO A 221 2.79 -5.52 -11.83
CA PRO A 221 4.12 -5.53 -11.23
C PRO A 221 4.27 -6.51 -10.07
N TRP A 222 5.48 -6.97 -9.83
CA TRP A 222 5.84 -7.69 -8.62
C TRP A 222 5.69 -6.78 -7.39
N ASN A 223 5.26 -7.33 -6.25
CA ASN A 223 4.87 -6.54 -5.07
C ASN A 223 5.96 -5.63 -4.47
N TRP A 224 7.21 -5.87 -4.84
CA TRP A 224 8.40 -5.13 -4.40
C TRP A 224 8.99 -4.24 -5.51
N ILE A 225 8.31 -4.14 -6.66
CA ILE A 225 8.66 -3.32 -7.82
C ILE A 225 7.49 -2.39 -8.16
N VAL A 226 7.80 -1.17 -8.59
CA VAL A 226 6.84 -0.27 -9.24
C VAL A 226 7.30 0.02 -10.65
N CYS A 227 6.37 -0.12 -11.61
CA CYS A 227 6.64 0.12 -13.02
C CYS A 227 5.93 1.37 -13.55
N SER A 228 6.50 2.00 -14.57
CA SER A 228 5.85 3.08 -15.32
C SER A 228 4.73 2.53 -16.21
N ILE A 229 3.77 3.39 -16.52
CA ILE A 229 2.68 3.12 -17.48
C ILE A 229 3.10 3.38 -18.94
N GLU A 230 4.37 3.71 -19.18
CA GLU A 230 4.88 3.93 -20.54
C GLU A 230 4.97 2.59 -21.29
N SER A 231 4.97 2.63 -22.63
CA SER A 231 5.12 1.42 -23.46
C SER A 231 6.49 1.48 -24.16
N PRO A 232 7.40 0.51 -23.91
CA PRO A 232 7.28 -0.61 -22.97
C PRO A 232 7.37 -0.16 -21.49
N PRO A 233 6.70 -0.86 -20.55
CA PRO A 233 6.82 -0.57 -19.12
C PRO A 233 8.27 -0.62 -18.65
N ARG A 234 8.66 0.30 -17.76
CA ARG A 234 10.01 0.40 -17.20
C ARG A 234 9.97 0.34 -15.68
N ILE A 235 11.01 -0.18 -15.07
CA ILE A 235 11.11 -0.26 -13.61
C ILE A 235 11.50 1.11 -13.03
N THR A 236 10.67 1.61 -12.13
CA THR A 236 10.83 2.95 -11.53
C THR A 236 11.15 2.91 -10.04
N GLN A 237 10.74 1.86 -9.32
CA GLN A 237 11.06 1.70 -7.89
C GLN A 237 11.31 0.24 -7.55
N ILE A 238 12.27 0.02 -6.65
CA ILE A 238 12.57 -1.29 -6.06
C ILE A 238 12.58 -1.10 -4.54
N ASN A 239 11.74 -1.85 -3.82
CA ASN A 239 11.69 -1.85 -2.36
C ASN A 239 11.67 -3.27 -1.81
N ILE A 240 12.79 -3.67 -1.23
CA ILE A 240 13.00 -4.99 -0.63
C ILE A 240 13.42 -4.86 0.83
N THR A 241 12.86 -3.88 1.54
CA THR A 241 13.23 -3.56 2.92
C THR A 241 12.84 -4.67 3.90
N SER A 242 13.74 -5.03 4.82
CA SER A 242 13.45 -5.96 5.96
C SER A 242 12.98 -7.37 5.59
N ILE A 243 13.40 -7.88 4.44
CA ILE A 243 13.00 -9.23 3.99
C ILE A 243 14.03 -10.32 4.33
N GLY A 244 15.19 -9.94 4.88
CA GLY A 244 16.26 -10.87 5.22
C GLY A 244 17.21 -11.21 4.07
N ALA A 245 17.16 -10.47 2.95
CA ALA A 245 17.99 -10.73 1.78
C ALA A 245 19.49 -10.58 2.09
N SER A 246 20.31 -11.37 1.39
CA SER A 246 21.76 -11.36 1.52
C SER A 246 22.42 -11.52 0.15
N GLY A 247 23.73 -11.25 0.06
CA GLY A 247 24.44 -11.23 -1.22
C GLY A 247 25.06 -9.87 -1.51
N THR A 248 25.42 -9.59 -2.76
CA THR A 248 25.98 -8.31 -3.20
C THR A 248 24.96 -7.49 -3.97
N VAL A 249 25.10 -6.16 -3.97
CA VAL A 249 24.25 -5.29 -4.81
C VAL A 249 24.69 -5.44 -6.27
N PRO A 250 23.79 -5.83 -7.20
CA PRO A 250 24.16 -6.05 -8.60
C PRO A 250 24.58 -4.76 -9.30
N SER A 251 25.61 -4.87 -10.14
CA SER A 251 26.03 -3.75 -10.99
C SER A 251 24.98 -3.39 -12.05
N GLU A 252 24.14 -4.34 -12.41
CA GLU A 252 23.09 -4.27 -13.40
C GLU A 252 22.00 -3.27 -13.00
N PHE A 253 21.83 -2.99 -11.70
CA PHE A 253 20.92 -1.94 -11.24
C PHE A 253 21.24 -0.56 -11.83
N GLY A 254 22.51 -0.30 -12.13
CA GLY A 254 22.94 0.91 -12.83
C GLY A 254 22.41 1.05 -14.26
N THR A 255 21.86 -0.01 -14.85
CA THR A 255 21.27 0.00 -16.20
C THR A 255 19.79 0.41 -16.20
N LEU A 256 19.15 0.44 -15.03
CA LEU A 256 17.75 0.84 -14.86
C LEU A 256 17.63 2.38 -14.91
N ASP A 257 17.69 2.95 -16.11
CA ASP A 257 17.74 4.40 -16.34
C ASP A 257 16.48 5.17 -15.92
N ARG A 258 15.36 4.48 -15.67
CA ARG A 258 14.11 5.04 -15.11
C ARG A 258 13.98 4.91 -13.60
N LEU A 259 14.96 4.32 -12.91
CA LEU A 259 14.89 4.06 -11.47
C LEU A 259 14.92 5.37 -10.65
N THR A 260 13.84 5.62 -9.92
CA THR A 260 13.65 6.80 -9.06
C THR A 260 13.84 6.50 -7.58
N ALA A 261 13.57 5.28 -7.13
CA ALA A 261 13.75 4.88 -5.74
C ALA A 261 14.33 3.47 -5.64
N LEU A 262 15.39 3.33 -4.84
CA LEU A 262 15.98 2.05 -4.48
C LEU A 262 16.08 1.95 -2.96
N ASP A 263 15.27 1.08 -2.36
CA ASP A 263 15.32 0.74 -0.94
C ASP A 263 15.64 -0.75 -0.74
N ILE A 264 16.86 -1.00 -0.26
CA ILE A 264 17.37 -2.33 0.11
C ILE A 264 17.69 -2.42 1.60
N SER A 265 17.18 -1.48 2.41
CA SER A 265 17.58 -1.30 3.80
C SER A 265 17.13 -2.44 4.73
N ASN A 266 17.79 -2.55 5.88
CA ASN A 266 17.50 -3.56 6.91
C ASN A 266 17.62 -5.01 6.40
N ASN A 267 18.70 -5.31 5.69
CA ASN A 267 18.99 -6.64 5.15
C ASN A 267 20.43 -7.07 5.53
N SER A 268 20.93 -8.13 4.91
CA SER A 268 22.30 -8.64 5.07
C SER A 268 23.15 -8.51 3.80
N PHE A 269 22.89 -7.49 2.97
CA PHE A 269 23.72 -7.23 1.79
C PHE A 269 25.16 -6.90 2.20
N ARG A 270 26.13 -7.46 1.49
CA ARG A 270 27.58 -7.33 1.69
C ARG A 270 28.25 -6.89 0.38
N GLY A 271 29.54 -6.60 0.42
CA GLY A 271 30.27 -6.12 -0.75
C GLY A 271 30.19 -4.60 -0.91
N GLU A 272 30.74 -4.12 -2.02
CA GLU A 272 30.79 -2.69 -2.34
C GLU A 272 29.51 -2.22 -3.06
N LEU A 273 29.20 -0.93 -2.98
CA LEU A 273 28.17 -0.35 -3.83
C LEU A 273 28.72 -0.25 -5.26
N PRO A 274 28.01 -0.76 -6.27
CA PRO A 274 28.55 -0.83 -7.62
C PRO A 274 28.68 0.56 -8.26
N GLN A 275 29.77 0.77 -9.00
CA GLN A 275 30.09 2.03 -9.68
C GLN A 275 29.00 2.48 -10.66
N SER A 276 28.26 1.52 -11.23
CA SER A 276 27.17 1.76 -12.17
C SER A 276 26.01 2.55 -11.57
N LEU A 277 25.75 2.47 -10.25
CA LEU A 277 24.72 3.27 -9.57
C LEU A 277 24.97 4.78 -9.69
N ALA A 278 26.24 5.20 -9.82
CA ALA A 278 26.58 6.60 -10.04
C ALA A 278 26.08 7.14 -11.39
N SER A 279 25.69 6.27 -12.32
CA SER A 279 25.22 6.66 -13.65
C SER A 279 23.73 6.98 -13.69
N ILE A 280 22.96 6.59 -12.67
CA ILE A 280 21.50 6.78 -12.64
C ILE A 280 21.19 8.24 -12.26
N ARG A 281 20.61 8.98 -13.22
CA ARG A 281 20.29 10.41 -13.05
C ARG A 281 18.89 10.67 -12.52
N THR A 282 18.03 9.65 -12.55
CA THR A 282 16.61 9.69 -12.19
C THR A 282 16.36 9.43 -10.71
N LEU A 283 17.37 8.93 -9.97
CA LEU A 283 17.26 8.62 -8.54
C LEU A 283 16.88 9.87 -7.72
N ARG A 284 15.82 9.70 -6.92
CA ARG A 284 15.35 10.60 -5.88
C ARG A 284 15.62 10.04 -4.48
N GLU A 285 15.56 8.72 -4.34
CA GLU A 285 15.82 8.04 -3.07
C GLU A 285 16.79 6.88 -3.26
N LEU A 286 17.85 6.88 -2.45
CA LEU A 286 18.78 5.76 -2.32
C LEU A 286 18.91 5.39 -0.84
N ASN A 287 18.32 4.27 -0.45
CA ASN A 287 18.34 3.77 0.92
C ASN A 287 18.95 2.36 0.99
N CYS A 288 20.19 2.29 1.46
CA CYS A 288 20.93 1.05 1.68
C CYS A 288 21.31 0.85 3.17
N ALA A 289 20.62 1.55 4.08
CA ALA A 289 20.97 1.55 5.50
C ALA A 289 20.78 0.18 6.18
N ASN A 290 21.50 -0.03 7.28
CA ASN A 290 21.43 -1.25 8.10
C ASN A 290 21.68 -2.52 7.28
N ASN A 291 22.86 -2.57 6.65
CA ASN A 291 23.37 -3.73 5.91
C ASN A 291 24.83 -4.02 6.35
N LYS A 292 25.53 -4.88 5.62
CA LYS A 292 26.96 -5.21 5.81
C LYS A 292 27.81 -4.72 4.62
N LEU A 293 27.39 -3.64 3.96
CA LEU A 293 28.07 -3.08 2.80
C LEU A 293 29.37 -2.39 3.24
N PHE A 294 30.41 -2.52 2.44
CA PHE A 294 31.74 -1.99 2.75
C PHE A 294 32.40 -1.34 1.52
N GLY A 295 33.63 -0.89 1.67
CA GLY A 295 34.42 -0.32 0.57
C GLY A 295 34.14 1.17 0.36
N VAL A 296 34.69 1.72 -0.72
CA VAL A 296 34.56 3.15 -1.07
C VAL A 296 33.25 3.38 -1.82
N LEU A 297 32.63 4.55 -1.62
CA LEU A 297 31.45 4.92 -2.41
C LEU A 297 31.80 5.05 -3.90
N PRO A 298 30.84 4.77 -4.81
CA PRO A 298 30.99 5.04 -6.23
C PRO A 298 31.49 6.45 -6.52
N GLU A 299 32.31 6.61 -7.55
CA GLU A 299 32.72 7.92 -8.01
C GLU A 299 31.56 8.61 -8.75
N PHE A 300 30.95 9.60 -8.10
CA PHE A 300 29.88 10.41 -8.66
C PHE A 300 30.47 11.59 -9.43
N LYS A 301 30.07 11.73 -10.70
CA LYS A 301 30.52 12.83 -11.56
C LYS A 301 29.81 14.12 -11.20
N GLU A 302 30.60 15.18 -11.04
CA GLU A 302 30.13 16.54 -10.77
C GLU A 302 29.06 16.99 -11.78
N ASN A 303 28.04 17.71 -11.31
CA ASN A 303 26.98 18.35 -12.13
C ASN A 303 26.15 17.42 -13.04
N THR A 304 26.33 16.10 -12.96
CA THR A 304 25.67 15.13 -13.86
C THR A 304 25.04 13.96 -13.11
N SER A 305 25.49 13.68 -11.89
CA SER A 305 24.99 12.60 -11.03
C SER A 305 24.22 13.18 -9.85
N LEU A 306 23.24 12.43 -9.30
CA LEU A 306 22.52 12.76 -8.06
C LEU A 306 21.76 14.10 -8.01
N LEU A 307 21.52 14.76 -9.16
CA LEU A 307 20.86 16.07 -9.21
C LEU A 307 19.44 16.04 -8.62
N ASN A 308 18.72 14.95 -8.88
CA ASN A 308 17.35 14.74 -8.40
C ASN A 308 17.28 14.06 -7.04
N LEU A 309 18.44 13.71 -6.43
CA LEU A 309 18.46 12.95 -5.19
C LEU A 309 17.95 13.83 -4.04
N GLU A 310 16.90 13.39 -3.37
CA GLU A 310 16.24 14.06 -2.24
C GLU A 310 16.66 13.42 -0.91
N ILE A 311 16.83 12.09 -0.90
CA ILE A 311 17.16 11.29 0.29
C ILE A 311 18.32 10.33 -0.03
N LEU A 312 19.39 10.43 0.77
CA LEU A 312 20.50 9.48 0.77
C LEU A 312 20.66 8.86 2.15
N SER A 313 20.55 7.55 2.25
CA SER A 313 20.68 6.81 3.50
C SER A 313 21.59 5.59 3.34
N LEU A 314 22.80 5.69 3.88
CA LEU A 314 23.82 4.63 3.91
C LEU A 314 24.21 4.25 5.35
N ARG A 315 23.40 4.70 6.34
CA ARG A 315 23.68 4.57 7.76
C ARG A 315 23.90 3.10 8.18
N ASN A 316 24.78 2.88 9.15
CA ASN A 316 24.97 1.58 9.79
C ASN A 316 25.38 0.50 8.76
N ASN A 317 26.55 0.73 8.18
CA ASN A 317 27.29 -0.14 7.27
C ASN A 317 28.78 -0.04 7.65
N THR A 318 29.69 -0.53 6.81
CA THR A 318 31.15 -0.45 7.04
C THR A 318 31.88 0.25 5.89
N PHE A 319 31.23 1.25 5.27
CA PHE A 319 31.83 2.03 4.17
C PHE A 319 33.07 2.81 4.63
N THR A 320 34.03 2.96 3.71
CA THR A 320 35.32 3.65 3.90
C THR A 320 35.55 4.70 2.80
N GLY A 321 36.74 5.31 2.78
CA GLY A 321 37.10 6.33 1.79
C GLY A 321 36.65 7.74 2.18
N ASN A 322 36.92 8.70 1.29
CA ASN A 322 36.56 10.10 1.49
C ASN A 322 35.20 10.44 0.85
N LEU A 323 34.60 11.55 1.28
CA LEU A 323 33.27 11.98 0.80
C LEU A 323 33.34 13.04 -0.31
N SER A 324 34.53 13.36 -0.83
CA SER A 324 34.73 14.48 -1.77
C SER A 324 33.91 14.32 -3.04
N SER A 325 33.98 13.15 -3.70
CA SER A 325 33.23 12.88 -4.92
C SER A 325 31.71 13.01 -4.72
N LEU A 326 31.19 12.50 -3.59
CA LEU A 326 29.76 12.59 -3.26
C LEU A 326 29.30 14.04 -3.13
N PHE A 327 30.00 14.85 -2.33
CA PHE A 327 29.59 16.23 -2.08
C PHE A 327 29.84 17.16 -3.28
N SER A 328 30.88 16.90 -4.08
CA SER A 328 31.06 17.57 -5.37
C SER A 328 29.89 17.29 -6.32
N ALA A 329 29.41 16.04 -6.39
CA ALA A 329 28.27 15.68 -7.24
C ALA A 329 26.95 16.34 -6.85
N LEU A 330 26.67 16.46 -5.56
CA LEU A 330 25.43 17.09 -5.07
C LEU A 330 25.39 18.58 -5.43
N GLY A 331 26.47 19.34 -5.22
CA GLY A 331 26.57 20.73 -5.70
C GLY A 331 25.41 21.68 -5.29
N PRO A 332 25.39 22.93 -5.80
CA PRO A 332 24.42 23.94 -5.36
C PRO A 332 23.00 23.77 -5.91
N LYS A 333 22.81 22.95 -6.96
CA LYS A 333 21.50 22.74 -7.62
C LYS A 333 20.77 21.48 -7.15
N SER A 334 21.35 20.68 -6.25
CA SER A 334 20.73 19.42 -5.83
C SER A 334 19.45 19.65 -5.02
N ALA A 335 18.51 18.73 -5.23
CA ALA A 335 17.29 18.58 -4.44
C ALA A 335 17.52 17.95 -3.06
N ILE A 336 18.77 17.62 -2.69
CA ILE A 336 19.09 16.84 -1.49
C ILE A 336 18.61 17.55 -0.22
N SER A 337 17.79 16.83 0.54
CA SER A 337 17.18 17.32 1.76
C SER A 337 17.67 16.55 2.99
N LYS A 338 17.93 15.24 2.84
CA LYS A 338 18.31 14.38 3.97
C LYS A 338 19.49 13.47 3.61
N ILE A 339 20.55 13.56 4.40
CA ILE A 339 21.76 12.74 4.27
C ILE A 339 21.99 11.99 5.60
N TYR A 340 21.99 10.66 5.54
CA TYR A 340 22.30 9.78 6.66
C TYR A 340 23.46 8.85 6.33
N LEU A 341 24.67 9.22 6.75
CA LEU A 341 25.90 8.45 6.55
C LEU A 341 26.50 7.94 7.87
N GLY A 342 25.80 8.13 8.99
CA GLY A 342 26.32 7.78 10.30
C GLY A 342 26.54 6.28 10.53
N TYR A 343 27.36 5.92 11.52
CA TYR A 343 27.76 4.54 11.84
C TYR A 343 28.39 3.85 10.63
N ASN A 344 29.49 4.43 10.14
CA ASN A 344 30.33 3.90 9.06
C ASN A 344 31.81 4.14 9.43
N ASN A 345 32.73 3.91 8.50
CA ASN A 345 34.16 4.13 8.69
C ASN A 345 34.71 5.12 7.65
N PHE A 346 33.94 6.15 7.29
CA PHE A 346 34.38 7.20 6.36
C PHE A 346 35.56 7.97 6.95
N THR A 347 36.53 8.30 6.09
CA THR A 347 37.80 8.93 6.46
C THR A 347 38.03 10.22 5.66
N GLY A 348 39.11 10.93 5.96
CA GLY A 348 39.47 12.16 5.26
C GLY A 348 38.77 13.40 5.82
N THR A 349 38.95 14.52 5.13
CA THR A 349 38.39 15.80 5.55
C THR A 349 36.94 15.96 5.09
N LEU A 350 36.14 16.67 5.88
CA LEU A 350 34.79 17.09 5.46
C LEU A 350 34.90 18.03 4.25
N PRO A 351 34.34 17.69 3.07
CA PRO A 351 34.52 18.49 1.84
C PRO A 351 33.85 19.86 1.94
N LYS A 352 34.50 20.91 1.42
CA LYS A 352 34.00 22.29 1.47
C LYS A 352 32.70 22.48 0.66
N GLU A 353 32.47 21.62 -0.32
CA GLU A 353 31.32 21.59 -1.22
C GLU A 353 30.00 21.35 -0.47
N ILE A 354 30.06 20.76 0.72
CA ILE A 354 28.89 20.62 1.60
C ILE A 354 28.25 21.98 1.92
N GLY A 355 29.06 23.04 1.95
CA GLY A 355 28.61 24.42 2.12
C GLY A 355 27.77 24.96 0.97
N ALA A 356 27.60 24.24 -0.14
CA ALA A 356 26.74 24.64 -1.26
C ALA A 356 25.30 24.12 -1.15
N LEU A 357 25.00 23.20 -0.23
CA LEU A 357 23.72 22.47 -0.16
C LEU A 357 22.61 23.29 0.54
N LYS A 358 21.88 24.11 -0.21
CA LYS A 358 20.88 25.07 0.33
C LYS A 358 19.56 24.43 0.82
N ASN A 359 19.23 23.25 0.31
CA ASN A 359 17.97 22.54 0.60
C ASN A 359 18.10 21.53 1.76
N LEU A 360 19.31 21.38 2.30
CA LEU A 360 19.63 20.35 3.29
C LEU A 360 18.92 20.64 4.62
N GLN A 361 18.08 19.70 5.07
CA GLN A 361 17.35 19.76 6.33
C GLN A 361 18.00 18.92 7.42
N VAL A 362 18.55 17.77 7.05
CA VAL A 362 19.17 16.79 7.96
C VAL A 362 20.50 16.33 7.41
N LEU A 363 21.55 16.48 8.23
CA LEU A 363 22.86 15.92 7.99
C LEU A 363 23.28 15.07 9.19
N ASP A 364 23.42 13.76 8.98
CA ASP A 364 23.97 12.84 9.97
C ASP A 364 25.23 12.15 9.42
N LEU A 365 26.39 12.55 9.96
CA LEU A 365 27.71 11.96 9.72
C LEU A 365 28.27 11.30 10.98
N SER A 366 27.43 10.98 11.97
CA SER A 366 27.86 10.49 13.27
C SER A 366 28.63 9.17 13.21
N TRP A 367 29.52 8.89 14.15
CA TRP A 367 30.27 7.64 14.25
C TRP A 367 30.96 7.28 12.93
N ASN A 368 31.91 8.13 12.55
CA ASN A 368 32.81 7.99 11.41
C ASN A 368 34.23 8.46 11.83
N ASN A 369 35.19 8.47 10.91
CA ASN A 369 36.59 8.84 11.15
C ASN A 369 36.95 10.15 10.41
N LEU A 370 36.03 11.11 10.35
CA LEU A 370 36.20 12.36 9.60
C LEU A 370 36.97 13.43 10.40
N THR A 371 37.71 14.28 9.68
CA THR A 371 38.44 15.44 10.23
C THR A 371 38.02 16.74 9.53
N LEU A 372 38.48 17.89 10.05
CA LEU A 372 38.34 19.19 9.38
C LEU A 372 39.64 19.57 8.67
N THR A 373 39.52 20.21 7.51
CA THR A 373 40.66 20.86 6.86
C THR A 373 41.15 22.02 7.73
N LYS A 374 42.44 22.02 8.07
CA LYS A 374 43.03 23.06 8.92
C LYS A 374 42.90 24.43 8.24
N GLY A 375 42.31 25.39 8.95
CA GLY A 375 42.13 26.77 8.47
C GLY A 375 40.87 26.97 7.62
N GLU A 376 40.08 25.94 7.35
CA GLU A 376 38.78 26.09 6.67
C GLU A 376 37.61 25.93 7.64
N ASN A 377 36.74 26.94 7.68
CA ASN A 377 35.52 26.92 8.48
C ASN A 377 34.37 26.24 7.70
N VAL A 378 34.55 24.96 7.34
CA VAL A 378 33.59 24.23 6.48
C VAL A 378 32.21 24.14 7.13
N ILE A 379 32.15 23.83 8.43
CA ILE A 379 30.88 23.70 9.17
C ILE A 379 30.17 25.06 9.25
N ASP A 380 30.90 26.16 9.51
CA ASP A 380 30.31 27.51 9.54
C ASP A 380 29.71 27.89 8.17
N LYS A 381 30.42 27.58 7.06
CA LYS A 381 29.90 27.80 5.70
C LYS A 381 28.61 27.02 5.44
N LEU A 382 28.54 25.76 5.86
CA LEU A 382 27.34 24.93 5.77
C LEU A 382 26.15 25.53 6.54
N ILE A 383 26.39 25.96 7.78
CA ILE A 383 25.34 26.52 8.62
C ILE A 383 24.83 27.84 8.05
N ASN A 384 25.72 28.67 7.51
CA ASN A 384 25.35 29.96 6.91
C ASN A 384 24.63 29.81 5.56
N SER A 385 24.94 28.78 4.78
CA SER A 385 24.37 28.61 3.45
C SER A 385 23.03 27.89 3.42
N SER A 386 22.77 26.98 4.36
CA SER A 386 21.51 26.23 4.44
C SER A 386 20.52 26.88 5.40
N THR A 387 19.54 27.61 4.86
CA THR A 387 18.44 28.22 5.63
C THR A 387 17.42 27.19 6.12
N HIS A 388 17.53 25.92 5.70
CA HIS A 388 16.60 24.86 6.06
C HIS A 388 17.21 23.80 6.99
N LEU A 389 18.51 23.88 7.31
CA LEU A 389 19.20 22.89 8.12
C LEU A 389 18.67 22.91 9.56
N LYS A 390 17.96 21.85 9.95
CA LYS A 390 17.38 21.68 11.29
C LYS A 390 18.21 20.79 12.18
N THR A 391 18.78 19.72 11.60
CA THR A 391 19.52 18.70 12.36
C THR A 391 20.93 18.53 11.78
N LEU A 392 21.94 18.77 12.63
CA LEU A 392 23.34 18.53 12.34
C LEU A 392 23.90 17.54 13.36
N ASN A 393 24.19 16.32 12.94
CA ASN A 393 24.77 15.29 13.79
C ASN A 393 26.16 14.88 13.27
N LEU A 394 27.19 15.29 14.00
CA LEU A 394 28.61 15.03 13.74
C LEU A 394 29.26 14.26 14.89
N GLN A 395 28.46 13.64 15.76
CA GLN A 395 28.92 12.91 16.94
C GLN A 395 29.98 11.85 16.57
N GLY A 396 30.97 11.58 17.43
CA GLY A 396 31.83 10.40 17.27
C GLY A 396 32.72 10.46 16.04
N ASN A 397 33.44 11.57 15.86
CA ASN A 397 34.40 11.81 14.77
C ASN A 397 35.73 12.35 15.33
N HIS A 398 36.65 12.75 14.45
CA HIS A 398 37.93 13.37 14.82
C HIS A 398 37.97 14.87 14.52
N PHE A 399 36.86 15.58 14.73
CA PHE A 399 36.82 17.02 14.56
C PHE A 399 37.55 17.73 15.71
N MET A 400 38.53 18.56 15.35
CA MET A 400 39.41 19.29 16.26
C MET A 400 39.22 20.81 16.12
N GLY A 401 39.77 21.56 17.07
CA GLY A 401 39.82 23.03 17.01
C GLY A 401 38.72 23.71 17.81
N ALA A 402 38.25 24.86 17.32
CA ALA A 402 37.16 25.60 17.95
C ALA A 402 35.79 25.09 17.48
N VAL A 403 34.81 25.08 18.39
CA VAL A 403 33.41 24.81 18.03
C VAL A 403 32.93 25.89 17.05
N PRO A 404 32.26 25.52 15.94
CA PRO A 404 31.77 26.45 14.92
C PRO A 404 30.92 27.58 15.53
N ALA A 405 31.25 28.83 15.21
CA ALA A 405 30.59 30.00 15.82
C ALA A 405 29.17 30.23 15.27
N GLU A 406 28.90 29.77 14.05
CA GLU A 406 27.63 30.07 13.38
C GLU A 406 26.48 29.20 13.89
N ILE A 407 26.80 28.17 14.67
CA ILE A 407 25.82 27.42 15.47
C ILE A 407 25.00 28.37 16.36
N TRP A 408 25.64 29.42 16.87
CA TRP A 408 25.03 30.34 17.83
C TRP A 408 24.14 31.40 17.18
N THR A 409 24.31 31.65 15.89
CA THR A 409 23.60 32.70 15.13
C THR A 409 22.55 32.13 14.17
N SER A 410 22.58 30.82 13.90
CA SER A 410 21.64 30.16 13.00
C SER A 410 20.18 30.29 13.46
N GLY A 411 19.29 30.69 12.54
CA GLY A 411 17.85 30.76 12.76
C GLY A 411 17.09 29.45 12.47
N SER A 412 17.72 28.50 11.78
CA SER A 412 17.10 27.26 11.29
C SER A 412 17.47 26.02 12.12
N LEU A 413 18.68 25.99 12.71
CA LEU A 413 19.16 24.85 13.48
C LEU A 413 18.32 24.63 14.75
N GLU A 414 17.89 23.38 14.94
CA GLU A 414 17.15 22.94 16.13
C GLU A 414 18.00 21.99 16.98
N THR A 415 18.67 21.02 16.35
CA THR A 415 19.45 19.98 17.03
C THR A 415 20.85 19.90 16.44
N VAL A 416 21.86 20.02 17.32
CA VAL A 416 23.28 19.95 16.95
C VAL A 416 23.97 18.97 17.90
N ASP A 417 24.48 17.86 17.37
CA ASP A 417 25.27 16.92 18.15
C ASP A 417 26.71 16.86 17.65
N LEU A 418 27.63 17.33 18.49
CA LEU A 418 29.08 17.36 18.29
C LEU A 418 29.79 16.55 19.39
N SER A 419 29.08 15.70 20.14
CA SER A 419 29.71 14.94 21.22
C SER A 419 30.71 13.91 20.71
N ASP A 420 31.59 13.44 21.58
CA ASP A 420 32.56 12.39 21.24
C ASP A 420 33.48 12.81 20.08
N ASN A 421 34.01 14.03 20.15
CA ASN A 421 34.96 14.62 19.20
C ASN A 421 36.20 15.15 19.95
N GLN A 422 37.02 15.98 19.30
CA GLN A 422 38.27 16.51 19.84
C GLN A 422 38.29 18.06 19.85
N PHE A 423 37.14 18.72 19.95
CA PHE A 423 37.09 20.18 20.07
C PHE A 423 37.78 20.65 21.37
N GLU A 424 38.51 21.75 21.31
CA GLU A 424 39.33 22.28 22.42
C GLU A 424 38.86 23.64 22.93
N THR A 425 38.20 24.42 22.07
CA THR A 425 37.79 25.79 22.38
C THR A 425 36.31 25.98 22.08
N LEU A 426 35.57 26.52 23.04
CA LEU A 426 34.18 26.93 22.89
C LEU A 426 34.11 28.46 22.94
N ASN A 427 33.86 29.10 21.80
CA ASN A 427 33.73 30.55 21.72
C ASN A 427 32.26 30.95 21.68
N LEU A 428 31.79 31.61 22.74
CA LEU A 428 30.40 32.06 22.88
C LEU A 428 30.23 33.56 22.66
N THR A 429 31.20 34.24 22.03
CA THR A 429 31.14 35.69 21.77
C THR A 429 29.97 36.08 20.86
N ALA A 430 29.70 35.29 19.82
CA ALA A 430 28.58 35.52 18.92
C ALA A 430 27.23 35.37 19.65
N TRP A 431 27.10 34.33 20.49
CA TRP A 431 25.94 34.14 21.37
C TRP A 431 25.76 35.32 22.33
N CYS A 432 26.84 35.74 23.01
CA CYS A 432 26.81 36.87 23.94
C CYS A 432 26.38 38.17 23.27
N SER A 433 26.80 38.43 22.03
CA SER A 433 26.39 39.62 21.28
C SER A 433 24.87 39.65 21.02
N ILE A 434 24.23 38.49 20.86
CA ILE A 434 22.77 38.37 20.72
C ILE A 434 22.08 38.66 22.07
N VAL A 435 22.60 38.08 23.14
CA VAL A 435 22.06 38.25 24.50
C VAL A 435 22.18 39.71 24.98
N GLU A 436 23.30 40.37 24.70
CA GLU A 436 23.54 41.77 25.06
C GLU A 436 22.62 42.73 24.31
N LYS A 437 22.30 42.45 23.04
CA LYS A 437 21.35 43.25 22.24
C LYS A 437 19.88 43.01 22.63
N GLY A 438 19.52 41.79 23.04
CA GLY A 438 18.13 41.37 23.26
C GLY A 438 17.68 41.26 24.72
N GLY A 439 18.54 41.49 25.72
CA GLY A 439 18.18 41.38 27.13
C GLY A 439 17.59 40.00 27.51
N LYS A 440 16.44 39.96 28.21
CA LYS A 440 15.75 38.70 28.56
C LYS A 440 15.22 37.95 27.32
N GLU A 441 14.81 38.66 26.27
CA GLU A 441 14.28 38.07 25.02
C GLU A 441 15.38 37.42 24.17
N GLY A 442 16.62 37.93 24.27
CA GLY A 442 17.81 37.35 23.64
C GLY A 442 18.15 35.94 24.15
N LEU A 443 17.78 35.59 25.39
CA LEU A 443 17.91 34.22 25.91
C LEU A 443 16.85 33.27 25.34
N SER A 444 15.62 33.74 25.13
CA SER A 444 14.54 32.94 24.52
C SER A 444 14.68 32.76 23.00
N ALA A 445 15.50 33.59 22.34
CA ALA A 445 15.84 33.46 20.93
C ALA A 445 16.76 32.26 20.65
N PHE A 446 17.51 31.77 21.65
CA PHE A 446 18.38 30.60 21.53
C PHE A 446 17.57 29.30 21.63
N LYS A 447 17.32 28.66 20.48
CA LYS A 447 16.49 27.44 20.37
C LYS A 447 17.30 26.18 20.11
N GLN A 448 18.59 26.31 19.81
CA GLN A 448 19.48 25.21 19.45
C GLN A 448 19.74 24.28 20.65
N LYS A 449 19.63 22.98 20.42
CA LYS A 449 19.99 21.93 21.37
C LYS A 449 21.35 21.38 20.99
N VAL A 450 22.39 21.85 21.67
CA VAL A 450 23.79 21.58 21.34
C VAL A 450 24.39 20.58 22.34
N ASN A 451 24.83 19.42 21.85
CA ASN A 451 25.54 18.42 22.63
C ASN A 451 27.04 18.46 22.29
N LEU A 452 27.89 18.71 23.28
CA LEU A 452 29.35 18.83 23.19
C LEU A 452 30.06 17.91 24.21
N ARG A 453 29.36 16.90 24.73
CA ARG A 453 29.92 15.99 25.74
C ARG A 453 31.13 15.22 25.19
N ASN A 454 31.99 14.76 26.10
CA ASN A 454 33.15 13.92 25.76
C ASN A 454 34.04 14.55 24.66
N ASN A 455 34.34 15.84 24.78
CA ASN A 455 35.33 16.54 23.97
C ASN A 455 36.54 16.94 24.84
N SER A 456 37.51 17.65 24.27
CA SER A 456 38.73 18.13 24.95
C SER A 456 38.66 19.63 25.29
N ILE A 457 37.46 20.18 25.51
CA ILE A 457 37.27 21.63 25.65
C ILE A 457 37.90 22.12 26.96
N LYS A 458 38.94 22.95 26.84
CA LYS A 458 39.68 23.60 27.94
C LYS A 458 39.35 25.08 28.04
N ASN A 459 39.22 25.73 26.89
CA ASN A 459 39.04 27.18 26.78
C ASN A 459 37.58 27.49 26.44
N VAL A 460 36.89 28.19 27.35
CA VAL A 460 35.54 28.71 27.09
C VAL A 460 35.59 30.23 27.12
N LEU A 461 35.40 30.87 25.96
CA LEU A 461 35.35 32.33 25.85
C LEU A 461 33.93 32.80 26.09
N PHE A 462 33.74 33.55 27.18
CA PHE A 462 32.42 33.91 27.70
C PHE A 462 32.34 35.41 28.04
N PRO A 463 32.28 36.30 27.04
CA PRO A 463 32.46 37.74 27.25
C PRO A 463 31.33 38.41 28.05
N CYS A 464 30.11 37.84 28.04
CA CYS A 464 28.93 38.39 28.73
C CYS A 464 28.73 37.82 30.15
N GLN A 465 29.79 37.35 30.82
CA GLN A 465 29.74 36.74 32.15
C GLN A 465 29.00 37.61 33.17
N ASP A 466 29.17 38.93 33.09
CA ASP A 466 28.50 39.91 33.97
C ASP A 466 27.02 40.07 33.68
N VAL A 467 26.56 39.97 32.42
CA VAL A 467 25.14 40.02 32.05
C VAL A 467 24.41 38.77 32.57
N ILE A 468 25.01 37.60 32.40
CA ILE A 468 24.48 36.33 32.91
C ILE A 468 24.49 36.27 34.44
N ASN A 469 25.43 36.96 35.07
CA ASN A 469 25.46 37.13 36.52
C ASN A 469 24.46 38.20 37.01
N LYS A 470 24.18 39.27 36.25
CA LYS A 470 23.25 40.38 36.58
C LYS A 470 21.78 40.03 36.38
N LEU A 471 21.44 39.08 35.51
CA LEU A 471 20.07 38.54 35.36
C LEU A 471 19.57 37.75 36.60
N ARG A 472 20.26 37.85 37.75
CA ARG A 472 20.08 37.00 38.94
C ARG A 472 19.91 37.83 40.22
N SER A 473 18.66 38.03 40.63
CA SER A 473 18.33 38.17 42.05
C SER A 473 18.02 36.78 42.62
N PRO A 474 18.43 36.44 43.86
CA PRO A 474 18.12 35.16 44.51
C PRO A 474 16.62 34.85 44.69
N LYS A 475 15.73 35.81 44.40
CA LYS A 475 14.26 35.64 44.48
C LYS A 475 13.61 35.13 43.19
N ASP A 476 14.37 34.90 42.12
CA ASP A 476 13.84 34.67 40.77
C ASP A 476 14.15 33.25 40.27
N THR A 477 13.79 32.25 41.08
CA THR A 477 13.86 30.81 40.74
C THR A 477 13.07 30.47 39.47
N ASP A 478 12.03 31.25 39.15
CA ASP A 478 11.13 31.03 38.01
C ASP A 478 11.80 31.32 36.65
N SER A 479 12.75 32.25 36.61
CA SER A 479 13.50 32.62 35.40
C SER A 479 14.41 31.48 34.88
N TRP A 480 14.93 30.61 35.76
CA TRP A 480 15.74 29.44 35.36
C TRP A 480 14.90 28.21 35.04
N ILE A 481 13.67 28.13 35.54
CA ILE A 481 12.68 27.10 35.17
C ILE A 481 12.25 27.26 33.70
N GLN A 482 12.22 28.50 33.18
CA GLN A 482 11.96 28.77 31.75
C GLN A 482 13.09 28.27 30.83
N LEU A 483 14.36 28.36 31.23
CA LEU A 483 15.51 27.75 30.51
C LEU A 483 15.56 26.21 30.62
N ASN A 484 14.85 25.64 31.58
CA ASN A 484 14.64 24.19 31.73
C ASN A 484 13.34 23.70 31.07
N SER A 485 12.62 24.58 30.36
CA SER A 485 11.48 24.17 29.53
C SER A 485 11.96 23.40 28.31
N ALA A 486 11.22 22.38 27.87
CA ALA A 486 11.56 21.55 26.71
C ALA A 486 11.66 22.33 25.37
N SER A 487 11.17 23.57 25.37
CA SER A 487 11.14 24.54 24.28
C SER A 487 12.37 25.47 24.23
N ALA A 488 13.19 25.54 25.28
CA ALA A 488 14.39 26.38 25.32
C ALA A 488 15.64 25.62 24.82
N GLY A 489 16.53 26.33 24.09
CA GLY A 489 17.82 25.79 23.66
C GLY A 489 18.78 25.55 24.82
N PHE A 490 19.78 24.69 24.62
CA PHE A 490 20.78 24.37 25.64
C PHE A 490 22.13 23.91 25.08
N ILE A 491 23.15 23.97 25.93
CA ILE A 491 24.49 23.42 25.67
C ILE A 491 24.81 22.35 26.73
N LEU A 492 25.27 21.17 26.30
CA LEU A 492 25.71 20.07 27.18
C LEU A 492 27.22 19.84 27.03
N LEU A 493 28.02 20.10 28.06
CA LEU A 493 29.49 20.05 28.00
C LEU A 493 30.12 19.01 28.95
N ARG A 494 29.33 18.15 29.61
CA ARG A 494 29.88 17.18 30.57
C ARG A 494 31.04 16.34 30.00
N ASN A 495 31.97 15.95 30.88
CA ASN A 495 33.18 15.19 30.58
C ASN A 495 34.17 15.92 29.63
N ASN A 496 34.23 17.25 29.73
CA ASN A 496 35.30 18.07 29.13
C ASN A 496 36.27 18.56 30.21
N ASP A 497 37.50 18.92 29.84
CA ASP A 497 38.52 19.44 30.77
C ASP A 497 38.06 20.68 31.53
N TYR A 498 37.32 21.57 30.86
CA TYR A 498 36.69 22.75 31.47
C TYR A 498 35.75 22.41 32.63
N CYS A 499 35.21 21.19 32.70
CA CYS A 499 34.26 20.77 33.72
C CYS A 499 34.90 20.00 34.91
N LYS A 500 36.20 19.69 34.89
CA LYS A 500 36.87 18.81 35.89
C LYS A 500 36.89 19.34 37.33
N ASP A 501 36.86 20.66 37.55
CA ASP A 501 36.99 21.30 38.88
C ASP A 501 35.76 22.12 39.33
N ILE A 502 34.57 21.79 38.83
CA ILE A 502 33.35 22.57 39.11
C ILE A 502 32.91 22.56 40.59
N GLY A 503 33.40 21.59 41.36
CA GLY A 503 33.08 21.43 42.78
C GLY A 503 33.54 22.59 43.67
N SER A 504 34.55 23.38 43.27
CA SER A 504 35.16 24.42 44.12
C SER A 504 34.87 25.87 43.70
N ASN A 505 34.18 26.11 42.57
CA ASN A 505 33.99 27.44 41.99
C ASN A 505 32.51 27.91 42.01
N PRO A 506 32.18 29.14 42.45
CA PRO A 506 30.81 29.66 42.55
C PRO A 506 30.13 30.04 41.22
N ASN A 507 30.80 29.92 40.06
CA ASN A 507 30.23 30.34 38.78
C ASN A 507 29.09 29.41 38.30
N ARG A 508 27.84 29.79 38.61
CA ARG A 508 26.61 29.07 38.23
C ARG A 508 26.43 28.88 36.72
N ALA A 509 26.96 29.79 35.88
CA ALA A 509 26.89 29.64 34.41
C ALA A 509 27.73 28.44 33.93
N ARG A 510 28.93 28.30 34.49
CA ARG A 510 29.82 27.14 34.24
C ARG A 510 29.16 25.83 34.64
N ARG A 511 28.39 25.80 35.74
CA ARG A 511 27.61 24.62 36.17
C ARG A 511 26.48 24.25 35.21
N TYR A 512 25.73 25.25 34.74
CA TYR A 512 24.64 25.03 33.79
C TYR A 512 25.13 24.38 32.49
N ILE A 513 26.22 24.88 31.92
CA ILE A 513 26.75 24.36 30.64
C ILE A 513 27.40 22.98 30.81
N CYS A 514 28.03 22.70 31.96
CA CYS A 514 28.67 21.41 32.24
C CYS A 514 27.72 20.27 32.65
N ARG A 515 26.41 20.44 32.46
CA ARG A 515 25.44 19.38 32.70
C ARG A 515 25.52 18.24 31.68
N ALA A 516 25.16 17.05 32.13
CA ALA A 516 25.08 15.79 31.38
C ALA A 516 23.84 15.69 30.51
N THR A 517 22.74 16.22 31.04
CA THR A 517 21.41 16.08 30.47
C THR A 517 20.67 17.40 30.64
N PRO A 518 19.66 17.66 29.80
CA PRO A 518 18.82 18.84 29.94
C PRO A 518 18.07 18.90 31.28
N TYR A 519 17.97 17.78 32.00
CA TYR A 519 17.21 17.65 33.25
C TYR A 519 18.07 17.55 34.52
N GLU A 520 19.40 17.64 34.41
CA GLU A 520 20.28 17.55 35.58
C GLU A 520 20.08 18.76 36.50
N ASN A 521 19.90 18.49 37.81
CA ASN A 521 19.73 19.53 38.82
C ASN A 521 21.11 19.94 39.39
N PHE A 522 21.63 21.07 38.91
CA PHE A 522 22.99 21.56 39.19
C PHE A 522 23.09 22.56 40.38
N TRP A 523 22.02 22.67 41.17
CA TRP A 523 21.88 23.68 42.24
C TRP A 523 22.26 23.22 43.65
N ASN A 524 22.41 21.91 43.91
CA ASN A 524 22.73 21.40 45.25
C ASN A 524 24.24 21.19 45.49
N PHE A 525 24.74 21.74 46.59
CA PHE A 525 26.03 21.41 47.19
C PHE A 525 25.79 20.57 48.45
N ASN A 526 26.48 19.44 48.62
CA ASN A 526 27.18 19.19 49.89
C ASN A 526 28.16 18.00 49.86
N LYS A 527 29.38 18.36 50.26
CA LYS A 527 30.37 17.72 51.16
C LYS A 527 30.80 16.26 51.00
N SER A 528 32.10 16.14 51.24
CA SER A 528 33.01 15.02 50.98
C SER A 528 32.78 13.77 51.82
N GLU A 529 33.24 12.69 51.17
CA GLU A 529 33.71 11.38 51.63
C GLU A 529 33.66 11.01 53.13
N ASN A 530 33.24 9.77 53.38
CA ASN A 530 34.15 8.79 54.00
C ASN A 530 33.83 7.36 53.55
N LYS A 531 34.79 6.76 52.83
CA LYS A 531 34.78 5.36 52.35
C LYS A 531 35.29 4.46 53.48
N LYS A 532 34.56 3.38 53.77
CA LYS A 532 35.09 2.01 54.02
C LYS A 532 34.06 1.00 54.55
N VAL A 533 32.83 1.42 54.93
CA VAL A 533 31.81 0.48 55.47
C VAL A 533 30.69 0.14 54.48
N ILE A 534 30.54 0.90 53.39
CA ILE A 534 29.37 0.85 52.48
C ILE A 534 29.36 -0.37 51.54
N ILE A 535 30.52 -0.95 51.20
CA ILE A 535 30.67 -1.89 50.08
C ILE A 535 29.87 -3.20 50.27
N ILE A 536 29.65 -3.64 51.51
CA ILE A 536 29.02 -4.94 51.79
C ILE A 536 27.49 -4.81 51.87
N ALA A 537 26.96 -3.68 52.37
CA ALA A 537 25.52 -3.40 52.39
C ALA A 537 24.99 -2.85 51.04
N SER A 538 25.86 -2.22 50.23
CA SER A 538 25.49 -1.57 48.98
C SER A 538 25.15 -2.51 47.83
N VAL A 539 25.50 -3.80 47.89
CA VAL A 539 25.15 -4.74 46.81
C VAL A 539 23.69 -5.13 46.89
N ILE A 540 23.18 -5.42 48.09
CA ILE A 540 21.78 -5.82 48.29
C ILE A 540 20.85 -4.60 48.16
N CYS A 541 21.21 -3.46 48.77
CA CYS A 541 20.49 -2.20 48.57
C CYS A 541 20.65 -1.66 47.14
N GLY A 542 21.81 -1.85 46.51
CA GLY A 542 22.09 -1.37 45.16
C GLY A 542 21.27 -2.09 44.10
N VAL A 543 21.05 -3.40 44.24
CA VAL A 543 20.14 -4.15 43.36
C VAL A 543 18.70 -3.69 43.54
N PHE A 544 18.25 -3.45 44.78
CA PHE A 544 16.89 -2.96 45.06
C PHE A 544 16.68 -1.50 44.60
N VAL A 545 17.68 -0.64 44.78
CA VAL A 545 17.68 0.75 44.30
C VAL A 545 17.80 0.82 42.78
N LEU A 546 18.58 -0.06 42.13
CA LEU A 546 18.64 -0.15 40.68
C LEU A 546 17.33 -0.67 40.10
N LEU A 547 16.70 -1.67 40.72
CA LEU A 547 15.38 -2.15 40.30
C LEU A 547 14.32 -1.06 40.45
N THR A 548 14.27 -0.39 41.60
CA THR A 548 13.32 0.71 41.83
C THR A 548 13.62 1.93 40.97
N ALA A 549 14.88 2.29 40.74
CA ALA A 549 15.27 3.38 39.83
C ALA A 549 15.03 3.04 38.37
N CYS A 550 15.18 1.78 37.94
CA CYS A 550 14.79 1.31 36.62
C CYS A 550 13.27 1.36 36.45
N ILE A 551 12.50 0.92 37.45
CA ILE A 551 11.04 1.04 37.46
C ILE A 551 10.64 2.52 37.42
N LEU A 552 11.27 3.38 38.23
CA LEU A 552 11.02 4.82 38.25
C LEU A 552 11.43 5.49 36.93
N LEU A 553 12.54 5.07 36.31
CA LEU A 553 12.98 5.55 34.99
C LEU A 553 12.04 5.09 33.88
N VAL A 554 11.50 3.88 33.96
CA VAL A 554 10.48 3.40 33.03
C VAL A 554 9.18 4.16 33.23
N VAL A 555 8.77 4.42 34.48
CA VAL A 555 7.58 5.22 34.81
C VAL A 555 7.75 6.67 34.37
N VAL A 556 8.89 7.29 34.67
CA VAL A 556 9.22 8.65 34.25
C VAL A 556 9.34 8.73 32.73
N ARG A 557 10.03 7.81 32.05
CA ARG A 557 10.05 7.74 30.57
C ARG A 557 8.64 7.57 30.00
N ARG A 558 7.79 6.73 30.60
CA ARG A 558 6.39 6.58 30.22
C ARG A 558 5.63 7.89 30.41
N MET A 559 5.76 8.56 31.56
CA MET A 559 5.16 9.88 31.84
C MET A 559 5.66 10.98 30.91
N TRP A 560 6.93 10.95 30.54
CA TRP A 560 7.55 11.94 29.68
C TRP A 560 7.13 11.77 28.22
N LYS A 561 7.03 10.51 27.74
CA LYS A 561 6.42 10.19 26.45
C LYS A 561 4.94 10.58 26.42
N ARG A 562 4.18 10.29 27.49
CA ARG A 562 2.78 10.72 27.67
C ARG A 562 2.60 12.24 27.51
N MET A 563 3.45 13.05 28.18
CA MET A 563 3.36 14.51 28.10
C MET A 563 3.72 15.07 26.72
N LYS A 564 4.64 14.43 25.99
CA LYS A 564 5.05 14.87 24.63
C LYS A 564 3.93 14.66 23.61
N ASP A 565 3.26 13.51 23.64
CA ASP A 565 2.17 13.20 22.69
C ASP A 565 0.91 14.03 22.97
N LEU A 566 0.62 14.31 24.25
CA LEU A 566 -0.48 15.20 24.63
C LEU A 566 -0.20 16.66 24.21
N ARG A 567 1.04 17.15 24.39
CA ARG A 567 1.44 18.50 23.93
C ARG A 567 1.36 18.64 22.42
N LYS A 568 1.82 17.66 21.64
CA LYS A 568 1.70 17.70 20.17
C LYS A 568 0.25 17.85 19.69
N ILE A 569 -0.68 17.15 20.33
CA ILE A 569 -2.11 17.25 19.99
C ILE A 569 -2.70 18.57 20.46
N GLN A 570 -2.38 19.00 21.68
CA GLN A 570 -2.84 20.30 22.18
C GLN A 570 -2.30 21.47 21.34
N GLU A 571 -1.06 21.39 20.87
CA GLU A 571 -0.46 22.35 19.95
C GLU A 571 -1.10 22.30 18.56
N ALA A 572 -1.41 21.11 18.03
CA ALA A 572 -2.11 20.96 16.75
C ALA A 572 -3.55 21.50 16.83
N LEU A 573 -4.29 21.15 17.88
CA LEU A 573 -5.63 21.67 18.16
C LEU A 573 -5.64 23.20 18.37
N ALA A 574 -4.62 23.74 19.04
CA ALA A 574 -4.49 25.18 19.25
C ALA A 574 -4.17 25.96 17.97
N ARG A 575 -3.48 25.36 16.99
CA ARG A 575 -3.22 26.00 15.68
C ARG A 575 -4.50 26.16 14.86
N GLU A 576 -5.40 25.19 14.94
CA GLU A 576 -6.67 25.17 14.21
C GLU A 576 -7.83 25.82 15.00
N ASP A 577 -7.55 26.39 16.19
CA ASP A 577 -8.53 26.97 17.13
C ASP A 577 -9.69 26.03 17.52
N VAL A 578 -9.44 24.72 17.53
CA VAL A 578 -10.43 23.68 17.86
C VAL A 578 -10.30 23.26 19.32
N ARG A 579 -11.39 23.30 20.09
CA ARG A 579 -11.43 22.90 21.51
C ARG A 579 -12.49 21.83 21.78
N PRO A 580 -12.26 20.56 21.41
CA PRO A 580 -13.23 19.51 21.67
C PRO A 580 -13.28 19.19 23.18
N PRO A 581 -14.42 18.72 23.71
CA PRO A 581 -14.51 18.21 25.08
C PRO A 581 -13.54 17.03 25.29
N PHE A 582 -12.75 17.09 26.37
CA PHE A 582 -11.82 16.01 26.73
C PHE A 582 -12.42 15.10 27.81
N PHE A 583 -12.55 13.82 27.50
CA PHE A 583 -13.01 12.80 28.44
C PHE A 583 -11.82 12.16 29.18
N LYS A 584 -12.01 11.79 30.45
CA LYS A 584 -11.00 11.04 31.20
C LYS A 584 -11.00 9.58 30.75
N TYR A 585 -9.82 8.99 30.57
CA TYR A 585 -9.74 7.59 30.13
C TYR A 585 -10.39 6.62 31.13
N ASP A 586 -10.17 6.82 32.43
CA ASP A 586 -10.72 5.92 33.45
C ASP A 586 -12.26 5.99 33.51
N GLU A 587 -12.83 7.16 33.18
CA GLU A 587 -14.26 7.35 33.03
C GLU A 587 -14.80 6.54 31.83
N LEU A 588 -14.21 6.71 30.64
CA LEU A 588 -14.61 5.95 29.44
C LEU A 588 -14.39 4.45 29.61
N LYS A 589 -13.30 4.05 30.27
CA LYS A 589 -12.98 2.65 30.57
C LYS A 589 -14.04 2.03 31.49
N SER A 590 -14.42 2.72 32.55
CA SER A 590 -15.46 2.23 33.46
C SER A 590 -16.82 2.20 32.77
N ALA A 591 -17.14 3.25 32.00
CA ALA A 591 -18.40 3.39 31.26
C ALA A 591 -18.60 2.33 30.17
N SER A 592 -17.52 1.78 29.61
CA SER A 592 -17.55 0.73 28.58
C SER A 592 -17.38 -0.68 29.14
N GLY A 593 -17.41 -0.87 30.46
CA GLY A 593 -17.15 -2.17 31.09
C GLY A 593 -15.74 -2.68 30.82
N ASP A 594 -14.74 -1.82 31.00
CA ASP A 594 -13.33 -2.11 30.72
C ASP A 594 -13.02 -2.44 29.25
N PHE A 595 -13.84 -1.91 28.32
CA PHE A 595 -13.81 -2.26 26.89
C PHE A 595 -14.08 -3.76 26.65
N SER A 596 -15.00 -4.34 27.40
CA SER A 596 -15.45 -5.73 27.26
C SER A 596 -15.99 -6.02 25.85
N GLU A 597 -15.80 -7.24 25.36
CA GLU A 597 -16.39 -7.68 24.09
C GLU A 597 -17.92 -7.58 24.08
N GLU A 598 -18.59 -7.70 25.24
CA GLU A 598 -20.05 -7.49 25.37
C GLU A 598 -20.51 -6.08 24.96
N ASN A 599 -19.65 -5.08 25.14
CA ASN A 599 -19.93 -3.68 24.78
C ASN A 599 -19.35 -3.31 23.41
N LYS A 600 -18.71 -4.25 22.71
CA LYS A 600 -18.12 -3.98 21.39
C LYS A 600 -19.22 -3.92 20.34
N LEU A 601 -19.28 -2.79 19.64
CA LEU A 601 -20.24 -2.51 18.58
C LEU A 601 -19.72 -2.97 17.21
N GLY A 602 -18.40 -2.99 17.03
CA GLY A 602 -17.74 -3.43 15.80
C GLY A 602 -16.23 -3.17 15.80
N GLN A 603 -15.53 -3.69 14.79
CA GLN A 603 -14.10 -3.48 14.59
C GLN A 603 -13.84 -3.24 13.09
N GLY A 604 -13.26 -2.09 12.77
CA GLY A 604 -12.84 -1.74 11.41
C GLY A 604 -11.32 -1.63 11.29
N ALA A 605 -10.83 -1.28 10.10
CA ALA A 605 -9.38 -1.10 9.82
C ALA A 605 -8.71 -0.03 10.72
N PHE A 606 -9.50 0.88 11.28
CA PHE A 606 -9.02 2.01 12.09
C PHE A 606 -9.20 1.80 13.61
N GLY A 607 -9.78 0.67 14.04
CA GLY A 607 -9.93 0.34 15.46
C GLY A 607 -11.31 -0.22 15.84
N ALA A 608 -11.48 -0.51 17.14
CA ALA A 608 -12.70 -1.08 17.70
C ALA A 608 -13.60 0.00 18.31
N VAL A 609 -14.92 -0.14 18.15
CA VAL A 609 -15.92 0.80 18.69
C VAL A 609 -16.69 0.12 19.82
N TYR A 610 -16.85 0.82 20.94
CA TYR A 610 -17.54 0.32 22.13
C TYR A 610 -18.70 1.21 22.54
N LYS A 611 -19.79 0.61 23.00
CA LYS A 611 -20.86 1.31 23.71
C LYS A 611 -20.36 1.69 25.10
N ALA A 612 -20.60 2.93 25.51
CA ALA A 612 -20.28 3.38 26.86
C ALA A 612 -21.46 4.15 27.46
N VAL A 613 -21.76 3.89 28.73
CA VAL A 613 -22.78 4.60 29.51
C VAL A 613 -22.06 5.52 30.49
N LEU A 614 -22.08 6.82 30.21
CA LEU A 614 -21.41 7.83 31.02
C LEU A 614 -22.09 8.01 32.39
N PRO A 615 -21.42 8.63 33.38
CA PRO A 615 -21.98 8.81 34.73
C PRO A 615 -23.30 9.60 34.77
N ASP A 616 -23.51 10.50 33.80
CA ASP A 616 -24.75 11.27 33.62
C ASP A 616 -25.87 10.45 32.94
N LYS A 617 -25.64 9.15 32.71
CA LYS A 617 -26.51 8.18 32.00
C LYS A 617 -26.62 8.43 30.50
N SER A 618 -25.85 9.35 29.93
CA SER A 618 -25.77 9.48 28.48
C SER A 618 -25.04 8.28 27.86
N ILE A 619 -25.52 7.85 26.70
CA ILE A 619 -24.93 6.72 25.97
C ILE A 619 -24.12 7.28 24.81
N VAL A 620 -22.87 6.84 24.69
CA VAL A 620 -21.93 7.27 23.67
C VAL A 620 -21.25 6.08 22.99
N ALA A 621 -20.76 6.30 21.78
CA ALA A 621 -19.92 5.35 21.07
C ALA A 621 -18.45 5.79 21.16
N VAL A 622 -17.58 4.89 21.65
CA VAL A 622 -16.16 5.15 21.89
C VAL A 622 -15.33 4.37 20.88
N LYS A 623 -14.77 5.03 19.88
CA LYS A 623 -13.85 4.46 18.88
C LYS A 623 -12.44 4.46 19.47
N LEU A 624 -11.93 3.29 19.80
CA LEU A 624 -10.57 3.05 20.28
C LEU A 624 -9.66 2.77 19.09
N LEU A 625 -8.76 3.71 18.80
CA LEU A 625 -7.80 3.58 17.69
C LEU A 625 -6.62 2.69 18.10
N GLU A 626 -6.17 1.83 17.19
CA GLU A 626 -4.97 1.02 17.40
C GLU A 626 -3.69 1.91 17.43
N PRO A 627 -2.59 1.48 18.06
CA PRO A 627 -1.40 2.32 18.15
C PRO A 627 -0.46 2.15 16.93
N THR A 628 -0.63 2.97 15.88
CA THR A 628 0.32 3.12 14.76
C THR A 628 0.71 4.59 14.56
N ASP A 629 1.82 4.87 13.85
CA ASP A 629 2.25 6.25 13.55
C ASP A 629 1.31 6.96 12.54
N GLN A 630 0.62 6.21 11.68
CA GLN A 630 -0.43 6.69 10.77
C GLN A 630 -1.67 7.19 11.54
N ASN A 631 -1.99 6.53 12.66
CA ASN A 631 -3.20 6.80 13.45
C ASN A 631 -3.18 8.15 14.19
N ILE A 632 -2.03 8.84 14.28
CA ILE A 632 -1.99 10.22 14.80
C ILE A 632 -2.55 11.20 13.77
N THR A 633 -2.19 11.04 12.50
CA THR A 633 -2.67 11.88 11.40
C THR A 633 -4.16 11.66 11.19
N ASP A 634 -4.61 10.40 11.16
CA ASP A 634 -6.02 10.06 10.95
C ASP A 634 -6.88 10.53 12.14
N PHE A 635 -6.39 10.39 13.39
CA PHE A 635 -7.04 10.94 14.58
C PHE A 635 -7.14 12.47 14.55
N LEU A 636 -6.08 13.17 14.13
CA LEU A 636 -6.08 14.62 14.03
C LEU A 636 -6.99 15.11 12.89
N ASN A 637 -6.97 14.45 11.74
CA ASN A 637 -7.83 14.78 10.60
C ASN A 637 -9.30 14.62 10.96
N GLU A 638 -9.70 13.45 11.49
CA GLU A 638 -11.09 13.19 11.87
C GLU A 638 -11.55 14.16 12.98
N MET A 639 -10.71 14.43 13.98
CA MET A 639 -11.02 15.37 15.07
C MET A 639 -11.11 16.83 14.59
N VAL A 640 -10.16 17.31 13.78
CA VAL A 640 -10.14 18.71 13.31
C VAL A 640 -11.30 18.97 12.35
N LEU A 641 -11.60 18.03 11.44
CA LEU A 641 -12.65 18.23 10.42
C LEU A 641 -14.05 18.20 11.01
N ILE A 642 -14.34 17.25 11.90
CA ILE A 642 -15.71 17.03 12.38
C ILE A 642 -16.07 17.86 13.63
N THR A 643 -15.07 18.40 14.34
CA THR A 643 -15.36 19.22 15.53
C THR A 643 -16.04 20.51 15.12
N GLY A 644 -17.27 20.71 15.59
CA GLY A 644 -18.07 21.90 15.27
C GLY A 644 -19.09 21.68 14.14
N ILE A 645 -18.94 20.61 13.35
CA ILE A 645 -19.96 20.19 12.39
C ILE A 645 -21.18 19.67 13.15
N LYS A 646 -22.34 20.29 12.90
CA LYS A 646 -23.62 19.89 13.48
C LYS A 646 -24.67 19.83 12.39
N HIS A 647 -25.00 18.62 11.99
CA HIS A 647 -26.05 18.38 11.02
C HIS A 647 -26.83 17.12 11.41
N LYS A 648 -28.15 17.09 11.18
CA LYS A 648 -29.03 15.98 11.58
C LYS A 648 -28.53 14.63 11.04
N HIS A 649 -28.01 14.64 9.81
CA HIS A 649 -27.61 13.45 9.06
C HIS A 649 -26.10 13.16 9.07
N LEU A 650 -25.32 13.80 9.94
CA LEU A 650 -23.90 13.49 10.14
C LEU A 650 -23.70 13.03 11.59
N ILE A 651 -22.81 12.06 11.82
CA ILE A 651 -22.50 11.59 13.17
C ILE A 651 -21.80 12.69 13.96
N GLN A 652 -22.32 13.02 15.15
CA GLN A 652 -21.73 14.08 15.96
C GLN A 652 -20.58 13.56 16.83
N LEU A 653 -19.39 14.12 16.65
CA LEU A 653 -18.29 13.98 17.62
C LEU A 653 -18.60 14.79 18.88
N LYS A 654 -18.67 14.11 20.02
CA LYS A 654 -18.89 14.70 21.35
C LYS A 654 -17.59 15.10 22.03
N GLY A 655 -16.48 14.46 21.68
CA GLY A 655 -15.17 14.80 22.22
C GLY A 655 -14.13 13.71 21.97
N CYS A 656 -13.01 13.81 22.65
CA CYS A 656 -11.92 12.84 22.51
C CYS A 656 -11.27 12.50 23.85
N CYS A 657 -10.51 11.41 23.87
CA CYS A 657 -9.66 11.06 24.99
C CYS A 657 -8.29 10.66 24.48
N VAL A 658 -7.25 11.16 25.16
CA VAL A 658 -5.86 10.88 24.84
C VAL A 658 -5.16 10.43 26.11
N ARG A 659 -4.69 9.17 26.13
CA ARG A 659 -3.87 8.64 27.22
C ARG A 659 -2.83 7.68 26.66
N ASP A 660 -1.56 8.00 26.87
CA ASP A 660 -0.43 7.19 26.41
C ASP A 660 -0.41 7.05 24.87
N ARG A 661 -0.42 5.80 24.36
CA ARG A 661 -0.60 5.47 22.94
C ARG A 661 -2.07 5.24 22.56
N LYS A 662 -3.00 5.33 23.51
CA LYS A 662 -4.43 5.12 23.24
C LYS A 662 -5.05 6.45 22.84
N ARG A 663 -5.71 6.45 21.69
CA ARG A 663 -6.49 7.58 21.20
C ARG A 663 -7.92 7.11 21.03
N LEU A 664 -8.85 7.87 21.59
CA LEU A 664 -10.25 7.55 21.57
C LEU A 664 -11.05 8.75 21.06
N LEU A 665 -11.99 8.48 20.17
CA LEU A 665 -12.97 9.45 19.68
C LEU A 665 -14.33 9.05 20.26
N VAL A 666 -15.06 10.03 20.81
CA VAL A 666 -16.34 9.83 21.47
C VAL A 666 -17.42 10.46 20.61
N TYR A 667 -18.31 9.63 20.07
CA TYR A 667 -19.42 10.04 19.22
C TYR A 667 -20.75 9.88 19.94
N GLU A 668 -21.80 10.52 19.42
CA GLU A 668 -23.16 10.09 19.76
C GLU A 668 -23.38 8.61 19.42
N TYR A 669 -24.18 7.93 20.23
CA TYR A 669 -24.53 6.55 19.99
C TYR A 669 -25.72 6.45 19.04
N ALA A 670 -25.57 5.66 17.98
CA ALA A 670 -26.64 5.31 17.04
C ALA A 670 -27.21 3.93 17.42
N GLU A 671 -28.47 3.90 17.86
CA GLU A 671 -29.06 2.73 18.51
C GLU A 671 -29.30 1.56 17.55
N ASN A 672 -29.52 1.83 16.27
CA ASN A 672 -29.89 0.83 15.26
C ASN A 672 -28.69 0.37 14.39
N LYS A 673 -27.46 0.50 14.90
CA LYS A 673 -26.21 0.07 14.23
C LYS A 673 -26.01 0.70 12.84
N ASN A 674 -25.28 0.03 11.94
CA ASN A 674 -25.02 0.50 10.57
C ASN A 674 -26.05 -0.08 9.58
N LEU A 675 -26.17 0.58 8.42
CA LEU A 675 -27.13 0.25 7.37
C LEU A 675 -26.84 -1.09 6.69
N ALA A 676 -25.57 -1.49 6.54
CA ALA A 676 -25.20 -2.78 5.96
C ALA A 676 -25.79 -3.95 6.77
N ASP A 677 -25.73 -3.88 8.11
CA ASP A 677 -26.34 -4.88 8.99
C ASP A 677 -27.87 -4.93 8.84
N ALA A 678 -28.50 -3.77 8.61
CA ALA A 678 -29.95 -3.68 8.40
C ALA A 678 -30.41 -4.23 7.04
N LEU A 679 -29.58 -4.13 6.00
CA LEU A 679 -29.89 -4.63 4.65
C LEU A 679 -29.54 -6.12 4.47
N TRP A 680 -28.35 -6.54 4.91
CA TRP A 680 -27.83 -7.89 4.65
C TRP A 680 -27.03 -8.50 5.81
N GLY A 681 -27.18 -8.02 7.04
CA GLY A 681 -26.56 -8.63 8.23
C GLY A 681 -27.20 -9.95 8.64
N LEU A 682 -26.45 -10.79 9.37
CA LEU A 682 -26.82 -12.15 9.81
C LEU A 682 -28.15 -12.23 10.58
N GLU A 683 -28.53 -11.17 11.31
CA GLU A 683 -29.73 -11.17 12.12
C GLU A 683 -30.99 -10.70 11.37
N ARG A 684 -30.88 -9.96 10.25
CA ARG A 684 -32.00 -9.37 9.45
C ARG A 684 -33.20 -8.87 10.28
N THR A 685 -33.00 -8.50 11.54
CA THR A 685 -34.05 -8.52 12.58
C THR A 685 -35.15 -7.48 12.38
N TYR A 686 -35.01 -6.55 11.43
CA TYR A 686 -35.90 -5.40 11.27
C TYR A 686 -36.34 -5.08 9.83
N GLY A 687 -35.99 -5.89 8.82
CA GLY A 687 -36.35 -5.73 7.39
C GLY A 687 -36.89 -4.36 6.97
N LEU A 688 -36.01 -3.44 6.54
CA LEU A 688 -36.38 -2.05 6.22
C LEU A 688 -37.46 -1.97 5.13
N ASN A 689 -38.57 -1.29 5.43
CA ASN A 689 -39.64 -1.02 4.46
C ASN A 689 -39.28 0.15 3.52
N TRP A 690 -40.10 0.39 2.50
CA TRP A 690 -39.87 1.47 1.53
C TRP A 690 -39.68 2.84 2.18
N ASP A 691 -40.59 3.25 3.07
CA ASP A 691 -40.55 4.58 3.68
C ASP A 691 -39.24 4.81 4.45
N GLN A 692 -38.76 3.79 5.16
CA GLN A 692 -37.48 3.83 5.86
C GLN A 692 -36.31 3.94 4.87
N ARG A 693 -36.30 3.15 3.79
CA ARG A 693 -35.25 3.19 2.76
C ARG A 693 -35.20 4.52 2.03
N PHE A 694 -36.35 5.06 1.63
CA PHE A 694 -36.46 6.37 1.02
C PHE A 694 -35.97 7.47 1.97
N LYS A 695 -36.38 7.42 3.24
CA LYS A 695 -35.92 8.34 4.29
C LYS A 695 -34.40 8.29 4.47
N ILE A 696 -33.80 7.10 4.40
CA ILE A 696 -32.35 6.91 4.47
C ILE A 696 -31.67 7.53 3.24
N CYS A 697 -32.11 7.22 2.02
CA CYS A 697 -31.57 7.83 0.79
C CYS A 697 -31.61 9.37 0.85
N LEU A 698 -32.76 9.93 1.22
CA LEU A 698 -32.96 11.37 1.32
C LEU A 698 -32.10 12.00 2.41
N GLY A 699 -31.97 11.36 3.57
CA GLY A 699 -31.16 11.86 4.67
C GLY A 699 -29.66 11.86 4.34
N VAL A 700 -29.15 10.79 3.72
CA VAL A 700 -27.75 10.74 3.24
C VAL A 700 -27.50 11.81 2.18
N ALA A 701 -28.43 11.99 1.23
CA ALA A 701 -28.32 13.03 0.21
C ALA A 701 -28.23 14.45 0.82
N LYS A 702 -29.07 14.74 1.82
CA LYS A 702 -29.02 16.00 2.59
C LYS A 702 -27.71 16.17 3.36
N GLY A 703 -27.20 15.09 3.96
CA GLY A 703 -25.91 15.10 4.67
C GLY A 703 -24.74 15.44 3.74
N LEU A 704 -24.69 14.82 2.56
CA LEU A 704 -23.68 15.11 1.55
C LEU A 704 -23.83 16.52 0.94
N CYS A 705 -25.07 16.96 0.68
CA CYS A 705 -25.36 18.33 0.24
C CYS A 705 -24.77 19.36 1.21
N TYR A 706 -24.99 19.17 2.51
CA TYR A 706 -24.40 20.03 3.53
C TYR A 706 -22.86 20.04 3.46
N LEU A 707 -22.20 18.88 3.32
CA LEU A 707 -20.73 18.78 3.23
C LEU A 707 -20.15 19.45 1.97
N HIS A 708 -20.82 19.32 0.84
CA HIS A 708 -20.32 19.79 -0.46
C HIS A 708 -20.64 21.24 -0.78
N GLU A 709 -21.77 21.74 -0.29
CA GLU A 709 -22.39 22.99 -0.75
C GLU A 709 -22.61 24.02 0.37
N GLU A 710 -22.79 23.60 1.64
CA GLU A 710 -23.01 24.52 2.77
C GLU A 710 -21.76 24.78 3.61
N LEU A 711 -20.82 23.83 3.67
CA LEU A 711 -19.54 24.02 4.38
C LEU A 711 -18.52 24.80 3.56
N GLN A 712 -17.77 25.66 4.24
CA GLN A 712 -16.64 26.40 3.68
C GLN A 712 -15.42 26.28 4.60
N PRO A 713 -14.33 25.61 4.17
CA PRO A 713 -14.17 24.93 2.87
C PRO A 713 -15.09 23.71 2.73
N LYS A 714 -15.47 23.37 1.50
CA LYS A 714 -16.25 22.16 1.23
C LYS A 714 -15.45 20.90 1.61
N ILE A 715 -16.16 19.86 2.05
CA ILE A 715 -15.54 18.61 2.52
C ILE A 715 -15.98 17.45 1.64
N ILE A 716 -15.01 16.68 1.12
CA ILE A 716 -15.27 15.45 0.35
C ILE A 716 -15.03 14.26 1.30
N HIS A 717 -16.02 13.38 1.46
CA HIS A 717 -16.00 12.27 2.41
C HIS A 717 -15.11 11.10 1.96
N ARG A 718 -15.17 10.72 0.68
CA ARG A 718 -14.35 9.68 0.00
C ARG A 718 -14.57 8.22 0.41
N ASP A 719 -15.51 7.94 1.31
CA ASP A 719 -15.81 6.56 1.76
C ASP A 719 -17.29 6.39 2.11
N ILE A 720 -18.16 6.89 1.22
CA ILE A 720 -19.61 6.69 1.32
C ILE A 720 -19.95 5.26 0.93
N LYS A 721 -20.46 4.49 1.90
CA LYS A 721 -20.86 3.09 1.76
C LYS A 721 -21.82 2.68 2.88
N ALA A 722 -22.54 1.58 2.71
CA ALA A 722 -23.58 1.16 3.66
C ALA A 722 -23.03 0.91 5.09
N GLN A 723 -21.78 0.47 5.24
CA GLN A 723 -21.14 0.23 6.54
C GLN A 723 -20.88 1.53 7.31
N ASN A 724 -20.77 2.67 6.61
CA ASN A 724 -20.48 3.98 7.18
C ASN A 724 -21.75 4.83 7.38
N ILE A 725 -22.95 4.30 7.10
CA ILE A 725 -24.22 4.95 7.41
C ILE A 725 -24.80 4.34 8.69
N LEU A 726 -24.80 5.10 9.78
CA LEU A 726 -25.38 4.70 11.05
C LEU A 726 -26.85 5.09 11.15
N LEU A 727 -27.63 4.35 11.94
CA LEU A 727 -29.06 4.56 12.10
C LEU A 727 -29.38 4.89 13.56
N ASP A 728 -29.98 6.05 13.81
CA ASP A 728 -30.46 6.42 15.15
C ASP A 728 -31.75 5.67 15.52
N LYS A 729 -32.22 5.83 16.76
CA LYS A 729 -33.48 5.24 17.26
C LYS A 729 -34.72 5.49 16.39
N ASN A 730 -34.73 6.54 15.57
CA ASN A 730 -35.83 6.91 14.69
C ASN A 730 -35.59 6.50 13.23
N TRP A 731 -34.60 5.63 12.98
CA TRP A 731 -34.14 5.21 11.65
C TRP A 731 -33.70 6.38 10.78
N GLU A 732 -33.22 7.47 11.39
CA GLU A 732 -32.58 8.56 10.65
C GLU A 732 -31.13 8.19 10.32
N PRO A 733 -30.68 8.40 9.07
CA PRO A 733 -29.31 8.10 8.69
C PRO A 733 -28.35 9.15 9.23
N LYS A 734 -27.17 8.69 9.66
CA LYS A 734 -26.03 9.49 10.08
C LYS A 734 -24.78 9.01 9.36
N ILE A 735 -24.22 9.86 8.49
CA ILE A 735 -22.96 9.58 7.80
C ILE A 735 -21.82 9.59 8.84
N ALA A 736 -21.01 8.54 8.85
CA ALA A 736 -19.92 8.33 9.80
C ALA A 736 -18.60 7.99 9.09
N ASP A 737 -17.52 7.98 9.87
CA ASP A 737 -16.13 7.67 9.47
C ASP A 737 -15.49 8.70 8.52
N PHE A 738 -15.07 9.83 9.11
CA PHE A 738 -14.43 10.94 8.39
C PHE A 738 -12.90 10.76 8.28
N GLY A 739 -12.37 9.55 8.51
CA GLY A 739 -10.93 9.29 8.50
C GLY A 739 -10.23 9.57 7.16
N LEU A 740 -10.97 9.49 6.04
CA LEU A 740 -10.47 9.79 4.69
C LEU A 740 -10.94 11.16 4.16
N ALA A 741 -11.75 11.90 4.93
CA ALA A 741 -12.35 13.13 4.48
C ALA A 741 -11.30 14.21 4.17
N LEU A 742 -11.55 15.01 3.15
CA LEU A 742 -10.61 16.01 2.64
C LEU A 742 -11.30 17.37 2.48
N PRO A 743 -10.80 18.45 3.10
CA PRO A 743 -11.26 19.81 2.83
C PRO A 743 -10.67 20.31 1.51
N MET A 744 -11.51 20.77 0.59
CA MET A 744 -11.07 21.34 -0.69
C MET A 744 -10.95 22.86 -0.57
N GLN A 745 -9.75 23.41 -0.77
CA GLN A 745 -9.55 24.84 -0.94
C GLN A 745 -9.82 25.24 -2.40
N GLU A 746 -10.64 26.27 -2.64
CA GLU A 746 -10.86 26.83 -3.97
C GLU A 746 -9.51 27.31 -4.55
N GLN A 747 -9.07 26.68 -5.64
CA GLN A 747 -7.78 26.97 -6.24
C GLN A 747 -7.76 28.37 -6.86
N SER A 748 -6.74 29.14 -6.50
CA SER A 748 -6.22 30.23 -7.31
C SER A 748 -6.07 29.74 -8.76
N THR A 749 -6.80 30.38 -9.66
CA THR A 749 -6.65 30.32 -11.12
C THR A 749 -5.20 30.57 -11.54
N SER A 750 -4.36 29.54 -11.61
CA SER A 750 -3.09 29.51 -12.36
C SER A 750 -2.40 28.14 -12.29
N GLY A 751 -2.76 27.23 -13.21
CA GLY A 751 -1.86 26.36 -13.96
C GLY A 751 -0.71 25.59 -13.29
N SER A 752 -0.74 25.28 -11.98
CA SER A 752 0.33 24.51 -11.35
C SER A 752 -0.14 23.67 -10.15
N THR A 753 0.35 22.43 -10.10
CA THR A 753 0.29 21.46 -8.99
C THR A 753 -1.08 20.88 -8.60
N GLN A 754 -1.58 19.90 -9.38
CA GLN A 754 -2.50 18.90 -8.83
C GLN A 754 -1.70 17.97 -7.90
N VAL A 755 -1.88 18.16 -6.61
CA VAL A 755 -1.22 17.45 -5.51
C VAL A 755 -1.55 15.95 -5.58
N ALA A 756 -0.53 15.10 -5.62
CA ALA A 756 -0.65 13.65 -5.49
C ALA A 756 -1.29 13.30 -4.14
N THR A 757 -2.60 13.09 -4.13
CA THR A 757 -3.36 12.74 -2.93
C THR A 757 -3.45 11.21 -2.85
N ARG A 758 -3.12 10.61 -1.70
CA ARG A 758 -3.15 9.15 -1.49
C ARG A 758 -4.53 8.59 -1.84
N ILE A 759 -4.61 7.67 -2.81
CA ILE A 759 -5.84 6.96 -3.17
C ILE A 759 -6.31 6.14 -1.95
N GLY A 760 -7.57 6.26 -1.57
CA GLY A 760 -8.15 5.60 -0.40
C GLY A 760 -9.68 5.59 -0.46
N GLY A 761 -10.29 4.57 0.15
CA GLY A 761 -11.73 4.30 0.21
C GLY A 761 -12.01 2.82 -0.13
N THR A 762 -13.25 2.48 -0.45
CA THR A 762 -13.69 1.08 -0.64
C THR A 762 -13.91 0.73 -2.11
N LEU A 763 -13.28 -0.36 -2.58
CA LEU A 763 -13.45 -0.88 -3.94
C LEU A 763 -14.94 -1.17 -4.22
N GLY A 764 -15.42 -0.77 -5.39
CA GLY A 764 -16.84 -0.82 -5.79
C GLY A 764 -17.59 0.51 -5.66
N TYR A 765 -17.11 1.42 -4.81
CA TYR A 765 -17.66 2.79 -4.68
C TYR A 765 -16.80 3.85 -5.39
N PHE A 766 -15.62 3.48 -5.90
CA PHE A 766 -14.74 4.41 -6.60
C PHE A 766 -15.34 4.90 -7.91
N SER A 767 -15.27 6.20 -8.13
CA SER A 767 -15.56 6.76 -9.45
C SER A 767 -14.42 6.43 -10.45
N PRO A 768 -14.74 6.26 -11.74
CA PRO A 768 -13.78 5.91 -12.79
C PRO A 768 -12.56 6.84 -12.87
N GLU A 769 -12.80 8.16 -12.79
CA GLU A 769 -11.74 9.16 -12.86
C GLU A 769 -10.83 9.12 -11.62
N TYR A 770 -11.38 8.81 -10.46
CA TYR A 770 -10.62 8.69 -9.22
C TYR A 770 -9.73 7.44 -9.24
N ALA A 771 -10.26 6.32 -9.72
CA ALA A 771 -9.51 5.07 -9.87
C ALA A 771 -8.38 5.18 -10.90
N THR A 772 -8.60 5.91 -12.01
CA THR A 772 -7.65 6.00 -13.13
C THR A 772 -6.59 7.07 -12.95
N SER A 773 -6.96 8.23 -12.39
CA SER A 773 -6.11 9.43 -12.37
C SER A 773 -5.86 10.00 -10.96
N GLY A 774 -6.48 9.42 -9.92
CA GLY A 774 -6.41 9.95 -8.56
C GLY A 774 -7.11 11.30 -8.39
N LYS A 775 -7.91 11.76 -9.37
CA LYS A 775 -8.60 13.05 -9.34
C LYS A 775 -9.70 13.07 -8.27
N VAL A 776 -9.55 13.94 -7.29
CA VAL A 776 -10.49 14.10 -6.17
C VAL A 776 -11.40 15.31 -6.42
N THR A 777 -12.72 15.09 -6.48
CA THR A 777 -13.78 16.12 -6.57
C THR A 777 -14.99 15.68 -5.75
N GLU A 778 -15.95 16.57 -5.47
CA GLU A 778 -17.20 16.20 -4.79
C GLU A 778 -18.01 15.16 -5.59
N LYS A 779 -17.78 15.07 -6.91
CA LYS A 779 -18.41 14.10 -7.82
C LYS A 779 -18.02 12.64 -7.54
N LEU A 780 -16.95 12.41 -6.78
CA LEU A 780 -16.58 11.10 -6.25
C LEU A 780 -17.63 10.60 -5.24
N ASP A 781 -18.03 11.46 -4.30
CA ASP A 781 -19.05 11.14 -3.30
C ASP A 781 -20.43 10.99 -3.95
N VAL A 782 -20.73 11.78 -4.99
CA VAL A 782 -21.96 11.64 -5.79
C VAL A 782 -22.03 10.25 -6.43
N TYR A 783 -20.94 9.77 -7.05
CA TYR A 783 -20.88 8.43 -7.62
C TYR A 783 -21.05 7.34 -6.55
N SER A 784 -20.35 7.49 -5.42
CA SER A 784 -20.44 6.56 -4.27
C SER A 784 -21.87 6.51 -3.70
N PHE A 785 -22.56 7.66 -3.64
CA PHE A 785 -23.97 7.75 -3.26
C PHE A 785 -24.87 7.01 -4.26
N GLY A 786 -24.61 7.10 -5.56
CA GLY A 786 -25.34 6.35 -6.59
C GLY A 786 -25.27 4.83 -6.35
N ILE A 787 -24.09 4.30 -6.05
CA ILE A 787 -23.89 2.89 -5.70
C ILE A 787 -24.65 2.53 -4.42
N LEU A 788 -24.55 3.35 -3.37
CA LEU A 788 -25.25 3.16 -2.10
C LEU A 788 -26.78 3.12 -2.28
N VAL A 789 -27.34 3.98 -3.13
CA VAL A 789 -28.79 3.95 -3.41
C VAL A 789 -29.19 2.65 -4.08
N LEU A 790 -28.41 2.13 -5.04
CA LEU A 790 -28.69 0.83 -5.64
C LEU A 790 -28.66 -0.29 -4.59
N GLU A 791 -27.69 -0.28 -3.67
CA GLU A 791 -27.62 -1.25 -2.56
C GLU A 791 -28.83 -1.18 -1.63
N ILE A 792 -29.27 0.03 -1.29
CA ILE A 792 -30.46 0.25 -0.45
C ILE A 792 -31.69 -0.33 -1.13
N LEU A 793 -31.86 -0.15 -2.43
CA LEU A 793 -33.03 -0.66 -3.16
C LEU A 793 -32.99 -2.17 -3.37
N ALA A 794 -31.80 -2.71 -3.70
CA ALA A 794 -31.62 -4.13 -3.96
C ALA A 794 -31.54 -4.98 -2.68
N GLY A 795 -31.21 -4.38 -1.54
CA GLY A 795 -31.04 -5.10 -0.28
C GLY A 795 -29.83 -6.05 -0.27
N ARG A 796 -28.82 -5.77 -1.11
CA ARG A 796 -27.60 -6.58 -1.31
C ARG A 796 -26.39 -5.71 -1.63
N LYS A 797 -25.20 -6.30 -1.49
CA LYS A 797 -23.91 -5.63 -1.70
C LYS A 797 -23.73 -5.18 -3.15
N CYS A 798 -23.02 -4.07 -3.36
CA CYS A 798 -22.71 -3.53 -4.69
C CYS A 798 -21.80 -4.45 -5.52
N ILE A 799 -20.95 -5.22 -4.85
CA ILE A 799 -20.20 -6.35 -5.41
C ILE A 799 -20.57 -7.56 -4.54
N ASP A 800 -21.35 -8.46 -5.10
CA ASP A 800 -21.78 -9.67 -4.41
C ASP A 800 -21.22 -10.92 -5.10
N LEU A 801 -20.01 -11.29 -4.70
CA LEU A 801 -19.31 -12.47 -5.23
C LEU A 801 -20.00 -13.80 -4.85
N SER A 802 -21.02 -13.77 -3.98
CA SER A 802 -21.82 -14.97 -3.66
C SER A 802 -22.87 -15.29 -4.71
N LEU A 803 -23.16 -14.36 -5.64
CA LEU A 803 -24.10 -14.57 -6.75
C LEU A 803 -23.47 -15.28 -7.93
N THR A 804 -22.85 -16.43 -7.66
CA THR A 804 -22.16 -17.27 -8.65
C THR A 804 -23.09 -17.82 -9.74
N TYR A 805 -24.41 -17.83 -9.49
CA TYR A 805 -25.44 -18.32 -10.42
C TYR A 805 -26.15 -17.21 -11.22
N ALA A 806 -25.75 -15.96 -11.02
CA ALA A 806 -26.28 -14.80 -11.72
C ALA A 806 -25.14 -13.78 -11.94
N PRO A 807 -24.12 -14.13 -12.74
CA PRO A 807 -22.90 -13.35 -12.90
C PRO A 807 -23.15 -11.93 -13.42
N GLU A 808 -24.16 -11.77 -14.28
CA GLU A 808 -24.63 -10.48 -14.77
C GLU A 808 -25.16 -9.57 -13.65
N GLN A 809 -25.42 -10.14 -12.48
CA GLN A 809 -25.89 -9.44 -11.29
C GLN A 809 -24.76 -9.16 -10.30
N ILE A 810 -23.56 -9.73 -10.42
CA ILE A 810 -22.47 -9.61 -9.42
C ILE A 810 -22.16 -8.13 -9.13
N TYR A 811 -21.99 -7.35 -10.19
CA TYR A 811 -21.80 -5.91 -10.13
C TYR A 811 -23.13 -5.20 -10.24
N LEU A 812 -23.60 -4.67 -9.11
CA LEU A 812 -24.94 -4.08 -8.99
C LEU A 812 -25.14 -2.89 -9.95
N LYS A 813 -24.07 -2.12 -10.23
CA LYS A 813 -24.10 -1.04 -11.21
C LYS A 813 -24.41 -1.57 -12.60
N ASP A 814 -23.63 -2.53 -13.09
CA ASP A 814 -23.72 -3.04 -14.46
C ASP A 814 -25.04 -3.76 -14.68
N TRP A 815 -25.48 -4.52 -13.67
CA TRP A 815 -26.81 -5.14 -13.66
C TRP A 815 -27.94 -4.11 -13.76
N ALA A 816 -27.86 -3.02 -12.99
CA ALA A 816 -28.83 -1.95 -13.06
C ALA A 816 -28.82 -1.25 -14.43
N PHE A 817 -27.65 -1.02 -15.03
CA PHE A 817 -27.56 -0.47 -16.38
C PHE A 817 -28.19 -1.40 -17.43
N HIS A 818 -27.91 -2.70 -17.36
CA HIS A 818 -28.50 -3.68 -18.26
C HIS A 818 -30.03 -3.76 -18.10
N LYS A 819 -30.54 -3.83 -16.86
CA LYS A 819 -32.00 -3.84 -16.63
C LYS A 819 -32.67 -2.53 -17.05
N TYR A 820 -31.94 -1.42 -17.00
CA TYR A 820 -32.41 -0.14 -17.52
C TYR A 820 -32.57 -0.14 -19.03
N THR A 821 -31.58 -0.66 -19.78
CA THR A 821 -31.65 -0.73 -21.25
C THR A 821 -32.75 -1.67 -21.73
N GLU A 822 -33.05 -2.73 -20.97
CA GLU A 822 -34.17 -3.63 -21.23
C GLU A 822 -35.55 -3.04 -20.88
N GLY A 823 -35.61 -1.87 -20.25
CA GLY A 823 -36.86 -1.29 -19.74
C GLY A 823 -37.42 -2.01 -18.50
N LYS A 824 -36.60 -2.82 -17.83
CA LYS A 824 -36.95 -3.67 -16.68
C LYS A 824 -36.21 -3.27 -15.40
N ILE A 825 -35.90 -1.98 -15.25
CA ILE A 825 -35.05 -1.49 -14.15
C ILE A 825 -35.58 -1.81 -12.75
N LEU A 826 -36.89 -1.97 -12.59
CA LEU A 826 -37.51 -2.29 -11.29
C LEU A 826 -37.22 -3.72 -10.82
N ASP A 827 -36.73 -4.60 -11.69
CA ASP A 827 -36.35 -5.97 -11.34
C ASP A 827 -35.19 -6.04 -10.34
N ILE A 828 -34.39 -4.96 -10.22
CA ILE A 828 -33.29 -4.90 -9.26
C ILE A 828 -33.75 -4.64 -7.82
N VAL A 829 -35.01 -4.22 -7.63
CA VAL A 829 -35.52 -3.76 -6.34
C VAL A 829 -36.04 -4.96 -5.53
N GLU A 830 -35.69 -5.00 -4.24
CA GLU A 830 -36.12 -6.08 -3.36
C GLU A 830 -37.64 -6.17 -3.26
N LYS A 831 -38.19 -7.40 -3.36
CA LYS A 831 -39.65 -7.64 -3.42
C LYS A 831 -40.43 -7.01 -2.26
N GLY A 832 -39.88 -7.00 -1.04
CA GLY A 832 -40.53 -6.38 0.12
C GLY A 832 -40.64 -4.85 0.03
N VAL A 833 -39.72 -4.21 -0.69
CA VAL A 833 -39.74 -2.77 -0.97
C VAL A 833 -40.80 -2.45 -2.02
N MET A 834 -40.85 -3.26 -3.09
CA MET A 834 -41.89 -3.17 -4.12
C MET A 834 -43.31 -3.37 -3.56
N ALA A 835 -43.46 -4.15 -2.48
CA ALA A 835 -44.76 -4.39 -1.84
C ALA A 835 -45.26 -3.20 -0.98
N THR A 836 -44.38 -2.27 -0.59
CA THR A 836 -44.71 -1.17 0.34
C THR A 836 -44.58 0.23 -0.29
N GLY A 837 -43.83 0.38 -1.38
CA GLY A 837 -43.62 1.65 -2.07
C GLY A 837 -44.42 1.81 -3.37
N SER A 838 -44.65 3.06 -3.77
CA SER A 838 -45.21 3.38 -5.09
C SER A 838 -44.17 3.13 -6.19
N THR A 839 -44.55 2.40 -7.23
CA THR A 839 -43.71 2.09 -8.40
C THR A 839 -43.06 3.35 -9.00
N ASP A 840 -43.82 4.45 -9.12
CA ASP A 840 -43.31 5.70 -9.69
C ASP A 840 -42.25 6.36 -8.81
N GLN A 841 -42.44 6.30 -7.48
CA GLN A 841 -41.47 6.83 -6.52
C GLN A 841 -40.18 6.01 -6.55
N ILE A 842 -40.30 4.67 -6.56
CA ILE A 842 -39.15 3.75 -6.66
C ILE A 842 -38.39 4.00 -7.95
N LEU A 843 -39.09 4.10 -9.08
CA LEU A 843 -38.50 4.38 -10.39
C LEU A 843 -37.76 5.72 -10.41
N GLY A 844 -38.32 6.77 -9.79
CA GLY A 844 -37.68 8.07 -9.64
C GLY A 844 -36.37 8.00 -8.86
N VAL A 845 -36.33 7.22 -7.77
CA VAL A 845 -35.10 7.01 -6.98
C VAL A 845 -34.05 6.24 -7.76
N VAL A 846 -34.42 5.18 -8.50
CA VAL A 846 -33.45 4.45 -9.33
C VAL A 846 -32.87 5.33 -10.43
N LYS A 847 -33.70 6.12 -11.12
CA LYS A 847 -33.22 7.07 -12.14
C LYS A 847 -32.26 8.10 -11.56
N THR A 848 -32.53 8.56 -10.34
CA THR A 848 -31.62 9.46 -9.61
C THR A 848 -30.28 8.78 -9.33
N ALA A 849 -30.28 7.50 -8.91
CA ALA A 849 -29.06 6.73 -8.70
C ALA A 849 -28.24 6.58 -9.99
N LEU A 850 -28.87 6.20 -11.11
CA LEU A 850 -28.20 6.09 -12.41
C LEU A 850 -27.62 7.42 -12.88
N SER A 851 -28.29 8.53 -12.61
CA SER A 851 -27.80 9.88 -12.93
C SER A 851 -26.51 10.23 -12.18
N CYS A 852 -26.35 9.70 -10.96
CA CYS A 852 -25.13 9.84 -10.17
C CYS A 852 -23.97 8.96 -10.68
N LEU A 853 -24.25 7.92 -11.48
CA LEU A 853 -23.29 6.89 -11.91
C LEU A 853 -22.69 7.13 -13.31
N GLN A 854 -22.85 8.32 -13.86
CA GLN A 854 -22.31 8.65 -15.18
C GLN A 854 -20.78 8.58 -15.23
N GLU A 855 -20.23 8.07 -16.34
CA GLU A 855 -18.79 7.97 -16.58
C GLU A 855 -18.12 9.36 -16.59
N ASN A 856 -18.72 10.33 -17.26
CA ASN A 856 -18.25 11.71 -17.22
C ASN A 856 -18.68 12.39 -15.90
N HIS A 857 -17.71 12.64 -15.03
CA HIS A 857 -17.95 13.23 -13.71
C HIS A 857 -18.55 14.65 -13.74
N GLU A 858 -18.36 15.42 -14.82
CA GLU A 858 -18.93 16.78 -14.94
C GLU A 858 -20.45 16.77 -15.14
N LYS A 859 -20.99 15.67 -15.67
CA LYS A 859 -22.42 15.52 -15.97
C LYS A 859 -23.22 14.93 -14.81
N ARG A 860 -22.57 14.37 -13.79
CA ARG A 860 -23.24 13.92 -12.57
C ARG A 860 -23.90 15.12 -11.90
N PRO A 861 -25.10 15.02 -11.30
CA PRO A 861 -25.73 16.12 -10.57
C PRO A 861 -24.89 16.55 -9.35
N CYS A 862 -25.11 17.76 -8.83
CA CYS A 862 -24.67 18.10 -7.47
C CYS A 862 -25.65 17.54 -6.42
N MET A 863 -25.28 17.53 -5.14
CA MET A 863 -26.09 16.85 -4.13
C MET A 863 -27.40 17.58 -3.83
N SER A 864 -27.46 18.91 -3.97
CA SER A 864 -28.73 19.65 -3.93
C SER A 864 -29.67 19.29 -5.07
N GLN A 865 -29.14 19.10 -6.29
CA GLN A 865 -29.90 18.57 -7.42
C GLN A 865 -30.41 17.15 -7.14
N VAL A 866 -29.56 16.27 -6.58
CA VAL A 866 -29.97 14.92 -6.16
C VAL A 866 -31.10 14.97 -5.14
N VAL A 867 -31.03 15.85 -4.13
CA VAL A 867 -32.11 16.04 -3.16
C VAL A 867 -33.41 16.45 -3.85
N ASN A 868 -33.36 17.40 -4.79
CA ASN A 868 -34.53 17.86 -5.55
C ASN A 868 -35.12 16.75 -6.44
N MET A 869 -34.28 15.93 -7.06
CA MET A 869 -34.70 14.77 -7.85
C MET A 869 -35.41 13.72 -6.97
N LEU A 870 -34.89 13.44 -5.77
CA LEU A 870 -35.51 12.49 -4.83
C LEU A 870 -36.87 12.96 -4.31
N VAL A 871 -37.07 14.27 -4.10
CA VAL A 871 -38.37 14.81 -3.64
C VAL A 871 -39.34 15.14 -4.78
N GLY A 872 -38.98 14.87 -6.04
CA GLY A 872 -39.83 15.07 -7.20
C GLY A 872 -40.02 16.53 -7.61
N GLN A 873 -39.04 17.40 -7.35
CA GLN A 873 -39.06 18.84 -7.68
C GLN A 873 -38.15 19.20 -8.86
N SER A 874 -37.64 18.22 -9.61
CA SER A 874 -36.73 18.43 -10.75
C SER A 874 -37.51 18.82 -12.02
N PRO A 875 -36.98 19.74 -12.85
CA PRO A 875 -37.40 19.87 -14.24
C PRO A 875 -37.14 18.54 -14.98
N ASP A 876 -38.10 18.10 -15.80
CA ASP A 876 -38.04 16.85 -16.57
C ASP A 876 -36.82 16.77 -17.53
N ASP A 877 -36.17 17.92 -17.79
CA ASP A 877 -35.11 18.09 -18.78
C ASP A 877 -33.76 17.45 -18.39
N VAL A 878 -33.47 17.25 -17.09
CA VAL A 878 -32.19 16.66 -16.62
C VAL A 878 -32.18 15.13 -16.75
N ALA A 879 -33.35 14.48 -16.67
CA ALA A 879 -33.48 13.03 -16.78
C ALA A 879 -33.45 12.54 -18.25
N LEU A 880 -33.76 13.42 -19.22
CA LEU A 880 -33.84 13.08 -20.64
C LEU A 880 -32.47 13.06 -21.36
N ASP A 881 -31.52 13.91 -20.95
CA ASP A 881 -30.21 14.01 -21.62
C ASP A 881 -29.29 12.79 -21.31
N ILE A 882 -29.52 12.14 -20.17
CA ILE A 882 -28.81 10.91 -19.74
C ILE A 882 -29.22 9.71 -20.61
N ILE A 883 -30.48 9.67 -21.06
CA ILE A 883 -31.02 8.58 -21.90
C ILE A 883 -30.52 8.67 -23.34
N GLY A 884 -30.37 9.89 -23.86
CA GLY A 884 -29.84 10.12 -25.22
C GLY A 884 -28.39 9.71 -25.36
N GLN A 885 -27.55 10.08 -24.38
CA GLN A 885 -26.11 9.85 -24.45
C GLN A 885 -25.71 8.37 -24.24
N LEU A 886 -26.47 7.63 -23.44
CA LEU A 886 -26.29 6.17 -23.30
C LEU A 886 -26.60 5.42 -24.60
N LYS A 887 -27.50 5.95 -25.45
CA LYS A 887 -27.80 5.41 -26.79
C LYS A 887 -26.78 5.85 -27.85
N ASP A 888 -26.18 7.03 -27.72
CA ASP A 888 -25.17 7.51 -28.67
C ASP A 888 -23.81 6.79 -28.53
N GLN A 889 -23.47 6.28 -27.33
CA GLN A 889 -22.31 5.41 -27.15
C GLN A 889 -22.38 4.13 -28.01
N GLU A 890 -23.58 3.59 -28.26
CA GLU A 890 -23.81 2.39 -29.08
C GLU A 890 -23.50 2.64 -30.58
N ARG A 891 -23.83 3.83 -31.11
CA ARG A 891 -23.65 4.16 -32.53
C ARG A 891 -22.19 4.31 -32.95
N MET A 892 -21.30 4.70 -32.03
CA MET A 892 -19.89 4.86 -32.32
C MET A 892 -19.18 3.50 -32.55
N TYR A 893 -19.66 2.43 -31.90
CA TYR A 893 -19.13 1.07 -32.07
C TYR A 893 -19.53 0.41 -33.40
N GLN A 894 -20.67 0.79 -33.99
CA GLN A 894 -21.14 0.21 -35.25
C GLN A 894 -20.48 0.83 -36.51
N GLY A 895 -20.03 2.08 -36.47
CA GLY A 895 -19.50 2.79 -37.65
C GLY A 895 -18.10 2.36 -38.14
N LEU A 896 -17.31 1.68 -37.31
CA LEU A 896 -15.95 1.22 -37.65
C LEU A 896 -15.94 -0.09 -38.48
N PHE A 897 -17.06 -0.82 -38.53
CA PHE A 897 -17.17 -2.11 -39.23
C PHE A 897 -17.31 -1.99 -40.76
N ASP A 898 -17.89 -0.90 -41.27
CA ASP A 898 -18.22 -0.78 -42.70
C ASP A 898 -17.05 -0.32 -43.59
N ALA A 899 -15.99 0.25 -43.02
CA ALA A 899 -14.84 0.77 -43.78
C ALA A 899 -13.84 -0.32 -44.23
N SER A 900 -13.87 -1.51 -43.63
CA SER A 900 -12.92 -2.60 -43.92
C SER A 900 -13.35 -3.54 -45.06
N PHE A 901 -14.62 -3.47 -45.51
CA PHE A 901 -15.19 -4.46 -46.45
C PHE A 901 -15.05 -4.13 -47.95
N LYS A 902 -14.43 -3.00 -48.33
CA LYS A 902 -14.26 -2.63 -49.77
C LYS A 902 -12.92 -2.98 -50.39
N GLY A 903 -11.98 -3.57 -49.63
CA GLY A 903 -10.62 -3.84 -50.07
C GLY A 903 -10.24 -5.31 -50.08
N ASN A 904 -11.01 -6.21 -50.71
CA ASN A 904 -10.52 -7.51 -51.19
C ASN A 904 -11.59 -8.23 -52.04
N LYS A 905 -11.56 -8.00 -53.36
CA LYS A 905 -12.16 -8.91 -54.35
C LYS A 905 -11.03 -9.60 -55.08
N GLY A 906 -10.88 -10.90 -54.86
CA GLY A 906 -9.96 -11.72 -55.64
C GLY A 906 -9.65 -13.06 -54.99
N THR A 907 -10.65 -13.96 -54.96
CA THR A 907 -10.53 -15.44 -55.03
C THR A 907 -11.90 -16.06 -54.74
N GLN A 908 -12.76 -16.12 -55.76
CA GLN A 908 -13.86 -17.07 -55.82
C GLN A 908 -13.58 -17.97 -57.02
N ASP A 909 -13.26 -19.24 -56.78
CA ASP A 909 -13.81 -20.37 -57.54
C ASP A 909 -13.35 -21.71 -56.98
N LEU A 910 -14.22 -22.72 -57.12
CA LEU A 910 -14.05 -24.16 -56.82
C LEU A 910 -14.41 -24.64 -55.40
N ARG A 911 -15.70 -24.92 -55.18
CA ARG A 911 -16.19 -26.27 -54.81
C ARG A 911 -17.72 -26.31 -54.82
N HIS A 912 -18.27 -26.75 -55.95
CA HIS A 912 -19.63 -27.28 -56.08
C HIS A 912 -19.54 -28.69 -56.65
N GLY A 913 -20.20 -29.65 -56.01
CA GLY A 913 -20.55 -30.95 -56.60
C GLY A 913 -19.79 -32.16 -56.07
N LEU A 914 -20.45 -32.97 -55.21
CA LEU A 914 -20.96 -34.31 -55.54
C LEU A 914 -21.06 -35.19 -54.29
N LEU A 915 -22.31 -35.47 -53.89
CA LEU A 915 -22.72 -36.73 -53.28
C LEU A 915 -23.25 -37.62 -54.41
N GLN A 916 -22.69 -38.81 -54.63
CA GLN A 916 -23.46 -40.02 -54.93
C GLN A 916 -22.59 -41.29 -55.04
N SER A 917 -23.20 -42.37 -54.55
CA SER A 917 -23.01 -43.80 -54.83
C SER A 917 -21.71 -44.50 -54.43
N THR A 918 -21.89 -45.36 -53.42
CA THR A 918 -21.32 -46.70 -53.27
C THR A 918 -21.17 -47.46 -54.58
N ASP A 919 -20.02 -48.09 -54.81
CA ASP A 919 -19.94 -49.55 -55.01
C ASP A 919 -18.49 -50.07 -55.18
N LEU A 920 -18.26 -51.21 -54.53
CA LEU A 920 -17.46 -52.36 -54.93
C LEU A 920 -15.93 -52.24 -55.13
N ASN A 921 -15.27 -53.00 -54.26
CA ASN A 921 -14.33 -54.08 -54.57
C ASN A 921 -12.82 -53.82 -54.74
N HIS A 922 -12.13 -54.67 -53.98
CA HIS A 922 -10.95 -55.46 -54.33
C HIS A 922 -9.55 -54.89 -54.09
N THR A 923 -8.93 -55.52 -53.08
CA THR A 923 -7.60 -56.18 -53.07
C THR A 923 -6.36 -55.30 -53.03
N SER A 924 -5.63 -55.46 -51.92
CA SER A 924 -4.27 -56.05 -51.85
C SER A 924 -3.18 -55.01 -52.11
N SER A 925 -2.01 -55.00 -51.49
CA SER A 925 -1.34 -55.76 -50.43
C SER A 925 0.07 -55.15 -50.37
N ASN A 926 0.82 -55.50 -49.33
CA ASN A 926 2.29 -55.42 -49.24
C ASN A 926 2.83 -54.05 -48.84
N ASP A 927 3.36 -53.95 -47.62
CA ASP A 927 4.73 -54.34 -47.23
C ASP A 927 5.75 -53.40 -47.87
N ALA A 928 6.80 -52.93 -47.22
CA ALA A 928 7.31 -52.88 -45.86
C ALA A 928 8.68 -52.21 -46.06
N GLN A 929 9.24 -51.61 -45.00
CA GLN A 929 10.69 -51.44 -44.83
C GLN A 929 11.38 -50.45 -45.80
N SER A 930 12.41 -49.68 -45.44
CA SER A 930 13.26 -49.56 -44.26
C SER A 930 14.25 -48.39 -44.54
N ILE A 931 15.12 -48.11 -43.56
CA ILE A 931 16.45 -47.47 -43.67
C ILE A 931 16.42 -45.93 -43.73
N MET A 932 16.68 -45.19 -42.63
CA MET A 932 17.92 -45.01 -41.83
C MET A 932 18.91 -44.03 -42.50
N GLN A 933 19.16 -42.89 -41.85
CA GLN A 933 20.45 -42.18 -41.64
C GLN A 933 20.17 -40.70 -41.30
N MET A 934 20.41 -40.28 -40.05
CA MET A 934 21.64 -39.61 -39.60
C MET A 934 22.00 -38.35 -40.41
N SER A 935 21.76 -37.16 -39.85
CA SER A 935 22.80 -36.42 -39.10
C SER A 935 22.45 -34.93 -38.94
N VAL A 936 22.58 -34.47 -37.69
CA VAL A 936 23.21 -33.22 -37.26
C VAL A 936 22.83 -31.92 -37.98
N THR A 937 22.10 -31.04 -37.28
CA THR A 937 22.57 -29.69 -36.91
C THR A 937 21.58 -29.02 -35.94
N LYS A 938 22.01 -28.79 -34.70
CA LYS A 938 21.50 -27.72 -33.82
C LYS A 938 21.98 -26.36 -34.36
N PRO A 939 21.56 -25.21 -33.80
CA PRO A 939 20.22 -24.76 -33.45
C PRO A 939 19.95 -23.38 -34.08
N ARG A 940 18.70 -22.94 -34.10
CA ARG A 940 18.35 -21.53 -33.86
C ARG A 940 16.95 -21.44 -33.30
#